data_AF-A0AAD6TN70-F1
#
_entry.id   AF-A0AAD6TN70-F1
#
_cell.length_a   1.000
_cell.length_b   1.000
_cell.length_c   1.000
_cell.angle_alpha   90.00
_cell.angle_beta   90.00
_cell.angle_gamma   90.00
#
_symmetry.space_group_name_H-M   'P 1'
#
loop_
_entity.id
_entity.type
_entity.pdbx_description
1 polymer ?
#
loop_
_entity_poly.entity_id
_entity_poly.type
_entity_poly.pdbx_seq_one_letter_code
_entity_poly.pdbx_strand_id
1 'polypeptide(L)'
;MCRRDTALRGVLFGQACRQSPPHHPPGRGRITTYSSCVLDGTPASDERTRTAATFEVLDKFHLHTLQAKTTAYDFYAVLERLTDNTGVKPSNRYQVFLRMARQYRHLLMLKRAGRGHDRTGVWGTGAGELAVDCPVCPNPKVNLPEGWENAPPEDQFLYILFLALDACFRLKRRMVSSEIKDPGLGTGWVYVLENAPYRHFLQTVTDQKEMSTCSGLAALDYANTKFSRGYSTTGVGMGVCARHEFVQPNGVGDFQKGERFANMDYIFGSILRHKDPRIRKIVSYDIVQFSLNLVPGSGQTDGKGIERPWASFGAIATSTRVSGPGARHDALDDHWNFWNWLKTIGLPALLRRRLDAARKEQASQREAFELFSVQQADCVPTWKKMVEDFEMDGEKKNPYQMVVAGLTEMDVRLKFATEEAEEAKSGVPALHVVTPSAFINTGLVLEEHHPGGIEEGGDYGNGDQHEDTACQAQSDGFRKLQATYSPAALQALAARSAPAEELAEQVPVMLPSALPPALREGGGCVAGLVEIENEMRGAQCRTALPRLRNQLHIKSRFLLYKKHNSRHQGMNTRSRTIVARNETKIQLHSEKFQMAWEARLRIAGGDESRVGWPKLKKEDIRCMQDAEELSRNAEKQRRANARRMRREEEHREDGLLPVVDEDEDDVMVTRGGENMREISWIWTLAGTAGTDEELEDALRIEWAKAWARSRRWTEEVRLLEEEWRRLPVTYAYRERQWLDRAVALPVGVIPFEEAQGMVAYAAKHAQLYRKLAAWAEETRTGEKLQAGKKRRVFQPSWDPIIGTEENDAAAGSGAEDDDDADDDERGDIESDEELLMGGEVDED
;
A
#
# COMPACT_ATOMS: atom_id res chain seq x y z
N MET A 1 -12.20 -8.92 42.69
CA MET A 1 -12.23 -9.50 41.32
C MET A 1 -10.88 -10.10 40.88
N CYS A 2 -9.71 -9.59 41.33
CA CYS A 2 -8.40 -10.22 41.09
C CYS A 2 -8.42 -11.74 41.33
N ARG A 3 -8.88 -12.20 42.51
CA ARG A 3 -9.00 -13.64 42.83
C ARG A 3 -9.89 -14.45 41.88
N ARG A 4 -10.88 -13.83 41.21
CA ARG A 4 -11.82 -14.51 40.30
C ARG A 4 -11.31 -14.55 38.85
N ASP A 5 -10.55 -13.55 38.41
CA ASP A 5 -9.83 -13.62 37.12
C ASP A 5 -8.65 -14.61 37.21
N THR A 6 -8.03 -14.72 38.38
CA THR A 6 -7.05 -15.78 38.71
C THR A 6 -7.68 -17.18 38.57
N ALA A 7 -8.91 -17.39 39.01
CA ALA A 7 -9.56 -18.72 38.95
C ALA A 7 -9.65 -19.25 37.50
N LEU A 8 -10.10 -18.43 36.55
CA LEU A 8 -10.17 -18.84 35.14
C LEU A 8 -8.77 -19.04 34.52
N ARG A 9 -7.80 -18.20 34.88
CA ARG A 9 -6.39 -18.39 34.48
C ARG A 9 -5.86 -19.73 35.02
N GLY A 10 -6.19 -20.06 36.27
CA GLY A 10 -5.87 -21.33 36.93
C GLY A 10 -6.57 -22.55 36.31
N VAL A 11 -7.80 -22.42 35.82
CA VAL A 11 -8.52 -23.47 35.09
C VAL A 11 -7.83 -23.80 33.77
N LEU A 12 -7.51 -22.79 32.96
CA LEU A 12 -6.79 -22.98 31.69
C LEU A 12 -5.41 -23.59 31.92
N PHE A 13 -4.70 -23.13 32.95
CA PHE A 13 -3.40 -23.68 33.36
C PHE A 13 -3.53 -25.14 33.82
N GLY A 14 -4.55 -25.45 34.62
CA GLY A 14 -4.83 -26.79 35.13
C GLY A 14 -5.36 -27.78 34.09
N GLN A 15 -6.06 -27.32 33.05
CA GLN A 15 -6.50 -28.13 31.90
C GLN A 15 -5.33 -28.43 30.96
N ALA A 16 -4.49 -27.43 30.65
CA ALA A 16 -3.27 -27.63 29.86
C ALA A 16 -2.29 -28.61 30.53
N CYS A 17 -2.11 -28.52 31.85
CA CYS A 17 -1.24 -29.43 32.61
C CYS A 17 -1.77 -30.86 32.76
N ARG A 18 -3.10 -31.06 32.80
CA ARG A 18 -3.71 -32.40 33.02
C ARG A 18 -3.76 -33.28 31.78
N GLN A 19 -3.47 -32.74 30.59
CA GLN A 19 -3.69 -33.42 29.31
C GLN A 19 -2.41 -33.62 28.46
N SER A 20 -1.22 -33.48 29.04
CA SER A 20 0.06 -33.81 28.39
C SER A 20 0.21 -35.32 28.13
N PRO A 21 0.81 -35.77 27.00
CA PRO A 21 0.99 -37.19 26.70
C PRO A 21 1.96 -37.88 27.68
N PRO A 22 1.78 -39.19 27.96
CA PRO A 22 2.61 -39.91 28.92
C PRO A 22 3.92 -40.34 28.24
N HIS A 23 4.94 -39.48 28.25
CA HIS A 23 6.29 -39.87 27.81
C HIS A 23 7.26 -40.18 28.96
N HIS A 24 6.81 -40.22 30.22
CA HIS A 24 7.60 -40.74 31.34
C HIS A 24 6.73 -41.50 32.36
N PRO A 25 7.26 -42.57 32.99
CA PRO A 25 6.49 -43.43 33.89
C PRO A 25 6.05 -42.67 35.16
N PRO A 26 4.98 -43.10 35.83
CA PRO A 26 4.37 -42.36 36.93
C PRO A 26 5.25 -42.44 38.19
N GLY A 27 6.11 -41.44 38.37
CA GLY A 27 6.79 -41.17 39.64
C GLY A 27 5.79 -40.62 40.65
N ARG A 28 5.61 -41.36 41.76
CA ARG A 28 4.73 -41.02 42.88
C ARG A 28 4.94 -39.58 43.37
N GLY A 29 3.85 -38.81 43.40
CA GLY A 29 3.79 -37.50 44.04
C GLY A 29 2.53 -36.75 43.65
N ARG A 30 1.36 -37.13 44.19
CA ARG A 30 0.19 -36.25 44.19
C ARG A 30 0.55 -35.01 45.02
N ILE A 31 0.87 -33.89 44.39
CA ILE A 31 1.03 -32.60 45.06
C ILE A 31 -0.37 -32.00 45.21
N THR A 32 -1.02 -32.34 46.32
CA THR A 32 -2.32 -31.81 46.78
C THR A 32 -2.17 -30.56 47.65
N THR A 33 -1.17 -29.71 47.39
CA THR A 33 -1.00 -28.44 48.11
C THR A 33 -0.61 -27.32 47.15
N TYR A 34 -1.54 -26.91 46.29
CA TYR A 34 -1.44 -25.76 45.38
C TYR A 34 -2.38 -24.61 45.80
N SER A 35 -2.67 -24.45 47.11
CA SER A 35 -3.84 -23.66 47.54
C SER A 35 -3.57 -22.38 48.34
N SER A 36 -2.34 -21.95 48.67
CA SER A 36 -2.19 -20.76 49.54
C SER A 36 -1.15 -19.71 49.17
N CYS A 37 -0.11 -20.00 48.38
CA CYS A 37 0.96 -19.01 48.13
C CYS A 37 1.27 -18.69 46.65
N VAL A 38 0.57 -19.29 45.67
CA VAL A 38 0.75 -19.04 44.22
C VAL A 38 -0.53 -18.46 43.60
N LEU A 39 -1.30 -17.70 44.38
CA LEU A 39 -2.60 -17.17 43.93
C LEU A 39 -2.49 -15.96 42.99
N ASP A 40 -1.30 -15.41 42.73
CA ASP A 40 -1.15 -14.16 41.96
C ASP A 40 -0.04 -14.17 40.87
N GLY A 41 0.47 -15.34 40.44
CA GLY A 41 1.55 -15.40 39.46
C GLY A 41 1.62 -16.67 38.60
N THR A 42 2.35 -16.58 37.48
CA THR A 42 2.63 -17.70 36.56
C THR A 42 3.98 -18.33 36.93
N PRO A 43 4.05 -19.65 37.17
CA PRO A 43 5.30 -20.33 37.48
C PRO A 43 6.17 -20.50 36.23
N ALA A 44 7.48 -20.56 36.43
CA ALA A 44 8.45 -20.87 35.38
C ALA A 44 8.43 -22.34 34.90
N SER A 45 7.96 -23.23 35.78
CA SER A 45 7.89 -24.68 35.59
C SER A 45 6.82 -25.26 36.50
N ASP A 46 6.09 -26.22 35.95
CA ASP A 46 4.96 -26.89 36.60
C ASP A 46 5.40 -28.06 37.48
N GLU A 47 6.58 -28.63 37.22
CA GLU A 47 7.12 -29.76 37.98
C GLU A 47 7.93 -29.31 39.20
N ARG A 48 8.71 -28.23 39.06
CA ARG A 48 9.62 -27.72 40.11
C ARG A 48 9.65 -26.20 40.11
N THR A 49 8.66 -25.61 40.74
CA THR A 49 8.52 -24.15 40.80
C THR A 49 9.57 -23.52 41.73
N ARG A 50 10.62 -22.91 41.15
CA ARG A 50 11.63 -22.11 41.87
C ARG A 50 11.61 -20.62 41.52
N THR A 51 10.79 -20.23 40.54
CA THR A 51 10.67 -18.85 40.04
C THR A 51 9.25 -18.68 39.51
N ALA A 52 8.65 -17.52 39.77
CA ALA A 52 7.35 -17.13 39.25
C ALA A 52 7.37 -15.62 38.95
N ALA A 53 6.58 -15.20 37.96
CA ALA A 53 6.29 -13.79 37.70
C ALA A 53 4.85 -13.51 38.11
N THR A 54 4.60 -12.34 38.73
CA THR A 54 3.23 -11.91 39.03
C THR A 54 2.48 -11.61 37.74
N PHE A 55 1.15 -11.74 37.77
CA PHE A 55 0.33 -11.36 36.62
C PHE A 55 0.50 -9.89 36.24
N GLU A 56 0.69 -9.00 37.22
CA GLU A 56 0.91 -7.58 36.97
C GLU A 56 2.15 -7.31 36.11
N VAL A 57 3.28 -7.98 36.39
CA VAL A 57 4.50 -7.83 35.59
C VAL A 57 4.29 -8.38 34.18
N LEU A 58 3.58 -9.49 34.04
CA LEU A 58 3.29 -10.10 32.73
C LEU A 58 2.30 -9.27 31.91
N ASP A 59 1.29 -8.67 32.54
CA ASP A 59 0.34 -7.75 31.91
C ASP A 59 1.02 -6.48 31.43
N LYS A 60 1.88 -5.87 32.27
CA LYS A 60 2.70 -4.71 31.87
C LYS A 60 3.61 -5.06 30.71
N PHE A 61 4.34 -6.17 30.81
CA PHE A 61 5.23 -6.59 29.73
C PHE A 61 4.47 -6.82 28.42
N HIS A 62 3.33 -7.51 28.48
CA HIS A 62 2.52 -7.79 27.30
C HIS A 62 2.08 -6.50 26.59
N LEU A 63 1.56 -5.53 27.34
CA LEU A 63 1.14 -4.24 26.76
C LEU A 63 2.33 -3.41 26.26
N HIS A 64 3.46 -3.39 26.95
CA HIS A 64 4.67 -2.70 26.48
C HIS A 64 5.20 -3.29 25.18
N THR A 65 5.17 -4.61 25.01
CA THR A 65 5.55 -5.25 23.75
C THR A 65 4.55 -4.94 22.64
N LEU A 66 3.24 -4.96 22.92
CA LEU A 66 2.22 -4.73 21.90
C LEU A 66 2.11 -3.26 21.45
N GLN A 67 2.13 -2.32 22.39
CA GLN A 67 1.93 -0.89 22.15
C GLN A 67 3.26 -0.17 21.89
N ALA A 68 4.22 -0.28 22.82
CA ALA A 68 5.49 0.45 22.76
C ALA A 68 6.60 -0.33 22.03
N LYS A 69 6.30 -1.53 21.52
CA LYS A 69 7.25 -2.43 20.82
C LYS A 69 8.52 -2.72 21.62
N THR A 70 8.44 -2.59 22.95
CA THR A 70 9.59 -2.75 23.85
C THR A 70 10.13 -4.18 23.79
N THR A 71 11.44 -4.32 23.64
CA THR A 71 12.08 -5.63 23.66
C THR A 71 12.00 -6.25 25.05
N ALA A 72 11.97 -7.58 25.12
CA ALA A 72 12.03 -8.27 26.40
C ALA A 72 13.29 -7.93 27.20
N TYR A 73 14.41 -7.69 26.49
CA TYR A 73 15.69 -7.34 27.10
C TYR A 73 15.60 -6.00 27.83
N ASP A 74 15.09 -4.96 27.17
CA ASP A 74 14.97 -3.62 27.76
C ASP A 74 13.98 -3.60 28.91
N PHE A 75 12.83 -4.27 28.75
CA PHE A 75 11.85 -4.39 29.83
C PHE A 75 12.44 -5.12 31.05
N TYR A 76 13.19 -6.20 30.83
CA TYR A 76 13.85 -6.92 31.91
C TYR A 76 14.95 -6.08 32.58
N ALA A 77 15.71 -5.29 31.80
CA ALA A 77 16.68 -4.35 32.34
C ALA A 77 16.02 -3.25 33.19
N VAL A 78 14.81 -2.79 32.82
CA VAL A 78 14.01 -1.89 33.68
C VAL A 78 13.65 -2.57 35.00
N LEU A 79 13.24 -3.84 34.98
CA LEU A 79 12.98 -4.60 36.21
C LEU A 79 14.23 -4.73 37.10
N GLU A 80 15.41 -4.96 36.50
CA GLU A 80 16.68 -4.98 37.23
C GLU A 80 16.95 -3.63 37.91
N ARG A 81 16.80 -2.52 37.18
CA ARG A 81 17.02 -1.16 37.72
C ARG A 81 16.01 -0.75 38.77
N LEU A 82 14.75 -1.16 38.64
CA LEU A 82 13.72 -0.93 39.67
C LEU A 82 14.03 -1.71 40.96
N THR A 83 14.71 -2.85 40.84
CA THR A 83 15.13 -3.65 41.99
C THR A 83 16.37 -3.05 42.65
N ASP A 84 17.38 -2.73 41.84
CA ASP A 84 18.62 -2.10 42.27
C ASP A 84 19.24 -1.27 41.13
N ASN A 85 19.16 0.06 41.24
CA ASN A 85 19.68 0.97 40.21
C ASN A 85 21.18 1.31 40.39
N THR A 86 21.89 0.63 41.30
CA THR A 86 23.34 0.85 41.53
C THR A 86 24.22 0.17 40.45
N GLY A 87 23.63 -0.67 39.60
CA GLY A 87 24.33 -1.45 38.58
C GLY A 87 24.74 -2.85 39.04
N VAL A 88 24.45 -3.22 40.30
CA VAL A 88 24.60 -4.59 40.79
C VAL A 88 23.52 -5.47 40.15
N LYS A 89 23.95 -6.46 39.35
CA LYS A 89 23.01 -7.33 38.63
C LYS A 89 22.49 -8.46 39.53
N PRO A 90 21.15 -8.65 39.64
CA PRO A 90 20.60 -9.82 40.29
C PRO A 90 20.92 -11.10 39.48
N SER A 91 20.63 -12.27 40.07
CA SER A 91 20.74 -13.54 39.34
C SER A 91 19.92 -13.50 38.05
N ASN A 92 20.53 -13.84 36.92
CA ASN A 92 19.87 -13.79 35.62
C ASN A 92 18.68 -14.77 35.56
N ARG A 93 17.45 -14.23 35.46
CA ARG A 93 16.20 -14.96 35.24
C ARG A 93 15.55 -14.62 33.90
N TYR A 94 16.27 -13.95 32.98
CA TYR A 94 15.75 -13.49 31.71
C TYR A 94 15.13 -14.61 30.86
N GLN A 95 15.85 -15.71 30.67
CA GLN A 95 15.36 -16.86 29.89
C GLN A 95 14.09 -17.48 30.50
N VAL A 96 13.99 -17.45 31.83
CA VAL A 96 12.85 -17.96 32.56
C VAL A 96 11.66 -17.01 32.40
N PHE A 97 11.91 -15.70 32.44
CA PHE A 97 10.91 -14.67 32.17
C PHE A 97 10.33 -14.77 30.75
N LEU A 98 11.18 -14.94 29.74
CA LEU A 98 10.74 -15.15 28.35
C LEU A 98 9.77 -16.32 28.21
N ARG A 99 10.06 -17.44 28.90
CA ARG A 99 9.17 -18.61 28.90
C ARG A 99 7.81 -18.30 29.52
N MET A 100 7.79 -17.66 30.69
CA MET A 100 6.55 -17.26 31.36
C MET A 100 5.74 -16.30 30.49
N ALA A 101 6.37 -15.29 29.89
CA ALA A 101 5.70 -14.35 29.01
C ALA A 101 5.14 -14.99 27.73
N ARG A 102 5.84 -16.01 27.19
CA ARG A 102 5.38 -16.78 26.03
C ARG A 102 4.18 -17.68 26.37
N GLN A 103 4.20 -18.36 27.51
CA GLN A 103 3.04 -19.13 27.95
C GLN A 103 1.85 -18.21 28.26
N TYR A 104 2.12 -17.07 28.89
CA TYR A 104 1.10 -16.09 29.28
C TYR A 104 0.33 -15.53 28.07
N ARG A 105 1.03 -15.08 27.02
CA ARG A 105 0.37 -14.56 25.81
C ARG A 105 -0.51 -15.62 25.14
N HIS A 106 -0.04 -16.87 25.08
CA HIS A 106 -0.78 -17.97 24.47
C HIS A 106 -2.07 -18.28 25.26
N LEU A 107 -1.97 -18.33 26.60
CA LEU A 107 -3.14 -18.49 27.46
C LEU A 107 -4.13 -17.33 27.32
N LEU A 108 -3.64 -16.09 27.18
CA LEU A 108 -4.51 -14.94 26.91
C LEU A 108 -5.24 -15.06 25.57
N MET A 109 -4.59 -15.52 24.50
CA MET A 109 -5.26 -15.78 23.22
C MET A 109 -6.38 -16.83 23.37
N LEU A 110 -6.07 -17.98 23.98
CA LEU A 110 -7.08 -19.04 24.23
C LEU A 110 -8.25 -18.53 25.08
N LYS A 111 -7.95 -17.74 26.11
CA LYS A 111 -8.94 -17.11 26.99
C LYS A 111 -9.80 -16.11 26.22
N ARG A 112 -9.21 -15.23 25.40
CA ARG A 112 -9.92 -14.26 24.55
C ARG A 112 -10.81 -14.94 23.50
N ALA A 113 -10.41 -16.08 22.97
CA ALA A 113 -11.24 -16.88 22.07
C ALA A 113 -12.33 -17.70 22.81
N GLY A 114 -12.23 -17.85 24.13
CA GLY A 114 -13.17 -18.60 24.96
C GLY A 114 -12.99 -20.12 24.87
N ARG A 115 -11.79 -20.61 24.54
CA ARG A 115 -11.52 -22.05 24.41
C ARG A 115 -11.74 -22.85 25.70
N GLY A 116 -11.68 -22.19 26.87
CA GLY A 116 -12.04 -22.81 28.14
C GLY A 116 -13.52 -23.19 28.25
N HIS A 117 -14.41 -22.52 27.53
CA HIS A 117 -15.84 -22.81 27.48
C HIS A 117 -16.20 -23.91 26.47
N ASP A 118 -15.26 -24.29 25.60
CA ASP A 118 -15.47 -25.35 24.63
C ASP A 118 -15.28 -26.72 25.29
N ARG A 119 -16.20 -27.64 25.01
CA ARG A 119 -16.17 -29.03 25.48
C ARG A 119 -14.99 -29.80 24.90
N THR A 120 -14.48 -29.43 23.73
CA THR A 120 -13.28 -30.05 23.14
C THR A 120 -11.98 -29.52 23.75
N GLY A 121 -12.05 -28.46 24.58
CA GLY A 121 -10.90 -27.82 25.21
C GLY A 121 -9.91 -27.20 24.22
N VAL A 122 -8.69 -26.95 24.70
CA VAL A 122 -7.61 -26.32 23.92
C VAL A 122 -7.21 -27.15 22.71
N TRP A 123 -7.15 -28.47 22.83
CA TRP A 123 -6.72 -29.37 21.74
C TRP A 123 -7.71 -29.48 20.58
N GLY A 124 -8.98 -29.12 20.80
CA GLY A 124 -9.97 -29.03 19.73
C GLY A 124 -9.93 -27.72 18.94
N THR A 125 -8.95 -26.83 19.20
CA THR A 125 -8.81 -25.58 18.46
C THR A 125 -8.46 -25.89 17.00
N GLY A 126 -9.35 -25.52 16.09
CA GLY A 126 -9.15 -25.63 14.66
C GLY A 126 -8.19 -24.57 14.13
N ALA A 127 -7.71 -24.76 12.91
CA ALA A 127 -6.85 -23.75 12.31
C ALA A 127 -7.62 -22.45 12.02
N GLY A 128 -6.97 -21.32 12.30
CA GLY A 128 -7.53 -19.97 12.17
C GLY A 128 -8.58 -19.59 13.22
N GLU A 129 -8.97 -20.51 14.11
CA GLU A 129 -10.14 -20.32 14.99
C GLU A 129 -9.94 -19.22 16.07
N LEU A 130 -8.68 -18.91 16.42
CA LEU A 130 -8.37 -17.86 17.41
C LEU A 130 -8.21 -16.46 16.77
N ALA A 131 -8.32 -16.35 15.44
CA ALA A 131 -8.16 -15.09 14.74
C ALA A 131 -9.33 -14.13 15.04
N VAL A 132 -9.02 -12.83 15.14
CA VAL A 132 -10.04 -11.79 15.25
C VAL A 132 -10.46 -11.40 13.84
N ASP A 133 -11.63 -11.88 13.42
CA ASP A 133 -12.20 -11.53 12.10
C ASP A 133 -12.66 -10.07 12.02
N CYS A 134 -12.66 -9.53 10.80
CA CYS A 134 -13.26 -8.23 10.51
C CYS A 134 -14.78 -8.29 10.71
N PRO A 135 -15.38 -7.46 11.59
CA PRO A 135 -16.83 -7.51 11.85
C PRO A 135 -17.67 -6.91 10.71
N VAL A 136 -17.05 -6.26 9.74
CA VAL A 136 -17.72 -5.50 8.66
C VAL A 136 -17.69 -6.24 7.33
N CYS A 137 -16.69 -7.10 7.12
CA CYS A 137 -16.61 -7.92 5.91
C CYS A 137 -17.84 -8.82 5.78
N PRO A 138 -18.29 -9.12 4.54
CA PRO A 138 -19.48 -9.91 4.30
C PRO A 138 -19.33 -11.33 4.89
N ASN A 139 -20.28 -11.74 5.72
CA ASN A 139 -20.36 -13.06 6.31
C ASN A 139 -21.82 -13.57 6.27
N PRO A 140 -22.12 -14.58 5.43
CA PRO A 140 -23.50 -15.04 5.18
C PRO A 140 -24.21 -15.56 6.42
N LYS A 141 -23.45 -16.07 7.39
CA LYS A 141 -23.99 -16.66 8.63
C LYS A 141 -24.19 -15.63 9.74
N VAL A 142 -23.75 -14.38 9.53
CA VAL A 142 -23.64 -13.37 10.60
C VAL A 142 -24.30 -12.06 10.23
N ASN A 143 -23.88 -11.42 9.14
CA ASN A 143 -24.20 -10.01 8.88
C ASN A 143 -24.80 -9.72 7.51
N LEU A 144 -24.99 -10.73 6.66
CA LEU A 144 -25.72 -10.58 5.39
C LEU A 144 -27.22 -10.83 5.56
N PRO A 145 -28.08 -10.17 4.77
CA PRO A 145 -29.52 -10.43 4.77
C PRO A 145 -29.84 -11.82 4.20
N GLU A 146 -31.02 -12.35 4.52
CA GLU A 146 -31.53 -13.56 3.86
C GLU A 146 -31.71 -13.33 2.36
N GLY A 147 -31.40 -14.34 1.55
CA GLY A 147 -31.52 -14.23 0.09
C GLY A 147 -30.50 -13.31 -0.59
N TRP A 148 -29.43 -12.89 0.10
CA TRP A 148 -28.35 -12.04 -0.47
C TRP A 148 -27.76 -12.59 -1.78
N GLU A 149 -27.81 -13.91 -1.98
CA GLU A 149 -27.35 -14.61 -3.20
C GLU A 149 -28.15 -14.22 -4.45
N ASN A 150 -29.42 -13.85 -4.25
CA ASN A 150 -30.33 -13.44 -5.32
C ASN A 150 -30.53 -11.92 -5.35
N ALA A 151 -29.60 -11.17 -4.75
CA ALA A 151 -29.66 -9.72 -4.77
C ALA A 151 -29.66 -9.20 -6.23
N PRO A 152 -30.41 -8.13 -6.51
CA PRO A 152 -30.39 -7.49 -7.82
C PRO A 152 -28.96 -7.19 -8.28
N PRO A 153 -28.63 -7.27 -9.59
CA PRO A 153 -27.28 -7.00 -10.10
C PRO A 153 -26.66 -5.69 -9.60
N GLU A 154 -27.48 -4.67 -9.41
CA GLU A 154 -27.12 -3.36 -8.87
C GLU A 154 -26.74 -3.34 -7.38
N ASP A 155 -27.01 -4.42 -6.65
CA ASP A 155 -26.76 -4.56 -5.20
C ASP A 155 -25.72 -5.65 -4.91
N GLN A 156 -25.44 -6.56 -5.85
CA GLN A 156 -24.51 -7.68 -5.65
C GLN A 156 -23.11 -7.22 -5.22
N PHE A 157 -22.66 -6.05 -5.67
CA PHE A 157 -21.34 -5.52 -5.29
C PHE A 157 -21.22 -5.23 -3.79
N LEU A 158 -22.34 -4.99 -3.10
CA LEU A 158 -22.35 -4.77 -1.65
C LEU A 158 -21.82 -5.99 -0.90
N TYR A 159 -21.97 -7.20 -1.46
CA TYR A 159 -21.60 -8.47 -0.83
C TYR A 159 -20.24 -9.01 -1.28
N ILE A 160 -19.39 -8.17 -1.89
CA ILE A 160 -18.04 -8.54 -2.30
C ILE A 160 -17.06 -8.48 -1.12
N LEU A 161 -16.20 -9.49 -1.02
CA LEU A 161 -15.04 -9.48 -0.13
C LEU A 161 -13.81 -8.95 -0.88
N PHE A 162 -13.17 -7.93 -0.32
CA PHE A 162 -11.94 -7.36 -0.85
C PHE A 162 -10.73 -7.91 -0.09
N LEU A 163 -9.79 -8.51 -0.82
CA LEU A 163 -8.55 -9.06 -0.28
C LEU A 163 -7.36 -8.36 -0.91
N ALA A 164 -6.36 -8.03 -0.10
CA ALA A 164 -5.05 -7.58 -0.55
C ALA A 164 -4.01 -8.59 -0.08
N LEU A 165 -3.18 -9.04 -1.00
CA LEU A 165 -2.06 -9.95 -0.76
C LEU A 165 -0.77 -9.22 -1.04
N ASP A 166 0.19 -9.34 -0.13
CA ASP A 166 1.48 -8.70 -0.28
C ASP A 166 2.58 -9.44 0.52
N ALA A 167 3.84 -9.17 0.17
CA ALA A 167 5.05 -9.77 0.65
C ALA A 167 5.93 -8.76 1.40
N CYS A 168 6.20 -9.02 2.68
CA CYS A 168 7.13 -8.23 3.48
C CYS A 168 8.47 -8.96 3.64
N PHE A 169 9.54 -8.37 3.08
CA PHE A 169 10.90 -8.89 3.23
C PHE A 169 11.60 -8.44 4.50
N ARG A 170 11.09 -7.44 5.24
CA ARG A 170 11.69 -6.98 6.50
C ARG A 170 11.58 -8.01 7.62
N LEU A 171 10.54 -8.85 7.61
CA LEU A 171 10.29 -9.89 8.62
C LEU A 171 11.16 -11.16 8.44
N LYS A 172 12.48 -11.00 8.31
CA LYS A 172 13.45 -12.12 8.15
C LYS A 172 13.63 -12.90 9.46
N ARG A 173 13.96 -14.20 9.39
CA ARG A 173 14.34 -15.03 10.55
C ARG A 173 15.66 -15.74 10.32
N ARG A 174 16.62 -15.54 11.23
CA ARG A 174 17.91 -16.24 11.23
C ARG A 174 17.74 -17.71 11.59
N MET A 175 18.62 -18.54 11.05
CA MET A 175 18.67 -19.98 11.33
C MET A 175 19.33 -20.26 12.69
N VAL A 176 18.67 -19.86 13.79
CA VAL A 176 19.19 -19.99 15.17
C VAL A 176 18.66 -21.20 15.94
N SER A 177 17.53 -21.77 15.52
CA SER A 177 16.85 -22.90 16.18
C SER A 177 15.99 -23.69 15.18
N SER A 178 15.47 -24.83 15.62
CA SER A 178 14.56 -25.71 14.89
C SER A 178 13.22 -25.88 15.63
N GLU A 179 12.19 -26.31 14.90
CA GLU A 179 10.86 -26.56 15.49
C GLU A 179 10.85 -27.67 16.54
N ILE A 180 11.80 -28.62 16.45
CA ILE A 180 11.94 -29.67 17.47
C ILE A 180 12.38 -29.06 18.80
N LYS A 181 13.26 -28.05 18.76
CA LYS A 181 13.79 -27.38 19.97
C LYS A 181 12.88 -26.25 20.46
N ASP A 182 12.17 -25.61 19.54
CA ASP A 182 11.27 -24.49 19.80
C ASP A 182 9.97 -24.63 18.98
N PRO A 183 9.08 -25.56 19.36
CA PRO A 183 7.80 -25.74 18.69
C PRO A 183 6.88 -24.57 18.99
N GLY A 184 6.04 -24.14 18.04
CA GLY A 184 5.00 -23.14 18.30
C GLY A 184 3.94 -23.68 19.25
N LEU A 185 3.37 -22.83 20.10
CA LEU A 185 2.33 -23.26 21.05
C LEU A 185 0.97 -23.42 20.37
N GLY A 186 0.74 -22.71 19.27
CA GLY A 186 -0.50 -22.79 18.49
C GLY A 186 -0.30 -22.40 17.04
N THR A 187 0.85 -22.71 16.44
CA THR A 187 1.09 -22.41 15.00
C THR A 187 -0.01 -23.03 14.15
N GLY A 188 -0.67 -22.20 13.33
CA GLY A 188 -1.85 -22.60 12.58
C GLY A 188 -3.19 -22.21 13.22
N TRP A 189 -3.25 -21.88 14.51
CA TRP A 189 -4.51 -21.58 15.19
C TRP A 189 -5.00 -20.14 14.99
N VAL A 190 -4.14 -19.25 14.47
CA VAL A 190 -4.43 -17.81 14.34
C VAL A 190 -4.18 -17.31 12.89
N TYR A 191 -3.12 -16.56 12.61
CA TYR A 191 -2.86 -15.97 11.30
C TYR A 191 -1.77 -16.72 10.54
N VAL A 192 -0.75 -17.25 11.24
CA VAL A 192 0.28 -18.09 10.60
C VAL A 192 -0.31 -19.41 10.12
N LEU A 193 0.12 -19.87 8.94
CA LEU A 193 -0.20 -21.17 8.36
C LEU A 193 0.28 -22.37 9.21
N GLU A 194 -0.36 -23.53 9.01
CA GLU A 194 0.14 -24.79 9.54
C GLU A 194 1.46 -25.20 8.85
N ASN A 195 2.53 -25.36 9.63
CA ASN A 195 3.88 -25.64 9.10
C ASN A 195 3.96 -26.93 8.26
N ALA A 196 3.34 -28.02 8.72
CA ALA A 196 3.49 -29.34 8.08
C ALA A 196 2.78 -29.44 6.71
N PRO A 197 1.48 -29.10 6.60
CA PRO A 197 0.79 -29.07 5.30
C PRO A 197 1.44 -28.10 4.31
N TYR A 198 1.82 -26.91 4.77
CA TYR A 198 2.45 -25.90 3.92
C TYR A 198 3.79 -26.38 3.35
N ARG A 199 4.67 -26.95 4.18
CA ARG A 199 5.95 -27.48 3.71
C ARG A 199 5.78 -28.67 2.78
N HIS A 200 4.83 -29.56 3.07
CA HIS A 200 4.56 -30.68 2.19
C HIS A 200 4.17 -30.20 0.79
N PHE A 201 3.29 -29.21 0.71
CA PHE A 201 2.92 -28.59 -0.55
C PHE A 201 4.15 -27.99 -1.26
N LEU A 202 4.97 -27.20 -0.56
CA LEU A 202 6.15 -26.59 -1.16
C LEU A 202 7.19 -27.61 -1.66
N GLN A 203 7.23 -28.82 -1.10
CA GLN A 203 8.08 -29.92 -1.60
C GLN A 203 7.56 -30.54 -2.91
N THR A 204 6.26 -30.38 -3.22
CA THR A 204 5.68 -30.84 -4.49
C THR A 204 5.92 -29.87 -5.65
N VAL A 205 6.28 -28.61 -5.35
CA VAL A 205 6.46 -27.53 -6.32
C VAL A 205 7.93 -27.09 -6.33
N THR A 206 8.82 -27.92 -6.89
CA THR A 206 10.27 -27.66 -6.88
C THR A 206 10.82 -26.97 -8.13
N ASP A 207 10.11 -27.06 -9.28
CA ASP A 207 10.65 -26.68 -10.60
C ASP A 207 9.93 -25.51 -11.27
N GLN A 208 9.46 -24.52 -10.51
CA GLN A 208 9.00 -23.27 -11.12
C GLN A 208 10.21 -22.35 -11.35
N LYS A 209 10.73 -22.37 -12.58
CA LYS A 209 11.57 -21.28 -13.11
C LYS A 209 10.63 -20.10 -13.36
N GLU A 210 10.67 -19.12 -12.47
CA GLU A 210 9.86 -17.91 -12.60
C GLU A 210 10.45 -17.08 -13.75
N MET A 211 9.73 -17.00 -14.87
CA MET A 211 9.95 -15.96 -15.88
C MET A 211 9.10 -14.76 -15.45
N SER A 212 9.71 -13.80 -14.77
CA SER A 212 9.08 -12.51 -14.53
C SER A 212 9.10 -11.72 -15.86
N THR A 213 7.95 -11.60 -16.51
CA THR A 213 7.76 -10.72 -17.69
C THR A 213 7.79 -9.23 -17.32
N CYS A 214 7.98 -8.90 -16.04
CA CYS A 214 8.08 -7.54 -15.53
C CYS A 214 9.52 -7.24 -15.09
N SER A 215 10.18 -6.35 -15.82
CA SER A 215 11.61 -6.03 -15.72
C SER A 215 12.10 -5.45 -14.38
N GLY A 216 11.19 -5.04 -13.48
CA GLY A 216 11.56 -4.59 -12.12
C GLY A 216 11.99 -5.74 -11.20
N LEU A 217 11.57 -6.98 -11.48
CA LEU A 217 11.84 -8.12 -10.60
C LEU A 217 13.18 -8.83 -10.85
N ALA A 218 13.92 -8.50 -11.92
CA ALA A 218 15.23 -9.11 -12.16
C ALA A 218 16.27 -8.70 -11.10
N ALA A 219 16.12 -7.51 -10.49
CA ALA A 219 16.90 -7.09 -9.33
C ALA A 219 16.48 -7.86 -8.06
N LEU A 220 15.19 -8.13 -7.91
CA LEU A 220 14.59 -8.97 -6.86
C LEU A 220 15.08 -10.42 -6.94
N ASP A 221 15.24 -11.01 -8.13
CA ASP A 221 15.83 -12.34 -8.32
C ASP A 221 17.31 -12.41 -7.87
N TYR A 222 18.06 -11.33 -8.10
CA TYR A 222 19.44 -11.21 -7.61
C TYR A 222 19.50 -10.97 -6.08
N ALA A 223 18.57 -10.20 -5.51
CA ALA A 223 18.42 -10.01 -4.06
C ALA A 223 17.96 -11.31 -3.36
N ASN A 224 16.99 -12.02 -3.92
CA ASN A 224 16.44 -13.29 -3.45
C ASN A 224 17.51 -14.39 -3.35
N THR A 225 18.53 -14.34 -4.21
CA THR A 225 19.61 -15.32 -4.22
C THR A 225 20.80 -14.95 -3.33
N LYS A 226 21.10 -13.66 -3.13
CA LYS A 226 22.30 -13.19 -2.40
C LYS A 226 22.14 -13.15 -0.87
N PHE A 227 20.91 -13.00 -0.35
CA PHE A 227 20.68 -12.80 1.10
C PHE A 227 20.11 -14.02 1.85
N SER A 228 19.97 -15.18 1.21
CA SER A 228 19.38 -16.38 1.83
C SER A 228 20.33 -17.10 2.81
N ARG A 229 21.64 -16.87 2.73
CA ARG A 229 22.63 -17.59 3.56
C ARG A 229 22.54 -17.15 5.02
N GLY A 230 22.20 -18.08 5.91
CA GLY A 230 22.07 -17.84 7.35
C GLY A 230 20.64 -17.49 7.81
N TYR A 231 19.70 -17.35 6.87
CA TYR A 231 18.28 -17.17 7.14
C TYR A 231 17.52 -18.46 6.87
N SER A 232 16.55 -18.75 7.72
CA SER A 232 15.56 -19.81 7.52
C SER A 232 14.25 -19.31 6.94
N THR A 233 13.99 -18.01 7.15
CA THR A 233 12.86 -17.27 6.58
C THR A 233 13.41 -15.99 5.99
N THR A 234 13.15 -15.76 4.71
CA THR A 234 13.67 -14.61 3.93
C THR A 234 12.66 -13.46 3.86
N GLY A 235 11.40 -13.72 4.16
CA GLY A 235 10.30 -12.77 4.21
C GLY A 235 9.01 -13.47 4.62
N VAL A 236 7.90 -12.73 4.62
CA VAL A 236 6.57 -13.22 4.99
C VAL A 236 5.55 -12.70 3.99
N GLY A 237 4.71 -13.57 3.45
CA GLY A 237 3.53 -13.18 2.70
C GLY A 237 2.32 -13.07 3.63
N MET A 238 1.45 -12.09 3.41
CA MET A 238 0.24 -11.88 4.20
C MET A 238 -0.94 -11.50 3.32
N GLY A 239 -2.14 -11.94 3.71
CA GLY A 239 -3.40 -11.45 3.20
C GLY A 239 -4.20 -10.68 4.25
N VAL A 240 -4.69 -9.51 3.86
CA VAL A 240 -5.60 -8.68 4.67
C VAL A 240 -6.92 -8.47 3.94
N CYS A 241 -7.97 -8.05 4.65
CA CYS A 241 -9.10 -7.44 3.96
C CYS A 241 -8.71 -6.02 3.52
N ALA A 242 -8.76 -5.74 2.22
CA ALA A 242 -8.18 -4.51 1.65
C ALA A 242 -8.85 -3.24 2.22
N ARG A 243 -10.15 -3.32 2.55
CA ARG A 243 -10.92 -2.17 3.03
C ARG A 243 -10.70 -1.83 4.51
N HIS A 244 -10.43 -2.82 5.36
CA HIS A 244 -10.37 -2.60 6.82
C HIS A 244 -9.05 -3.01 7.46
N GLU A 245 -8.12 -3.56 6.67
CA GLU A 245 -6.75 -3.89 7.08
C GLU A 245 -6.71 -4.95 8.19
N PHE A 246 -7.69 -5.87 8.22
CA PHE A 246 -7.66 -7.02 9.11
C PHE A 246 -6.88 -8.15 8.46
N VAL A 247 -5.87 -8.65 9.17
CA VAL A 247 -5.15 -9.86 8.80
C VAL A 247 -6.11 -11.04 8.77
N GLN A 248 -6.07 -11.83 7.71
CA GLN A 248 -7.00 -12.96 7.53
C GLN A 248 -6.54 -14.20 8.32
N PRO A 249 -7.48 -15.01 8.83
CA PRO A 249 -7.15 -16.28 9.49
C PRO A 249 -6.35 -17.20 8.55
N ASN A 250 -5.28 -17.80 9.05
CA ASN A 250 -4.30 -18.56 8.25
C ASN A 250 -3.83 -17.81 6.98
N GLY A 251 -3.81 -16.48 7.01
CA GLY A 251 -3.43 -15.64 5.89
C GLY A 251 -1.96 -15.24 5.88
N VAL A 252 -1.09 -15.86 6.68
CA VAL A 252 0.32 -15.46 6.80
C VAL A 252 1.27 -16.66 6.64
N GLY A 253 2.21 -16.56 5.70
CA GLY A 253 3.16 -17.63 5.39
C GLY A 253 4.61 -17.18 5.32
N ASP A 254 5.51 -17.96 5.91
CA ASP A 254 6.96 -17.73 5.82
C ASP A 254 7.49 -18.10 4.43
N PHE A 255 8.40 -17.28 3.91
CA PHE A 255 9.15 -17.53 2.67
C PHE A 255 10.49 -18.20 2.95
N GLN A 256 10.73 -19.36 2.32
CA GLN A 256 11.97 -20.12 2.53
C GLN A 256 13.13 -19.54 1.72
N LYS A 257 12.85 -19.05 0.50
CA LYS A 257 13.86 -18.53 -0.43
C LYS A 257 13.22 -17.52 -1.38
N GLY A 258 12.99 -16.31 -0.89
CA GLY A 258 12.23 -15.29 -1.60
C GLY A 258 10.74 -15.62 -1.68
N GLU A 259 9.97 -14.65 -2.15
CA GLU A 259 8.59 -14.88 -2.56
C GLU A 259 8.56 -15.80 -3.78
N ARG A 260 7.58 -16.72 -3.81
CA ARG A 260 7.27 -17.55 -4.97
C ARG A 260 5.77 -17.63 -5.14
N PHE A 261 5.28 -17.84 -6.36
CA PHE A 261 3.84 -18.02 -6.60
C PHE A 261 3.24 -19.12 -5.72
N ALA A 262 3.92 -20.25 -5.58
CA ALA A 262 3.50 -21.34 -4.71
C ALA A 262 3.29 -20.90 -3.24
N ASN A 263 4.14 -19.99 -2.73
CA ASN A 263 3.99 -19.48 -1.37
C ASN A 263 2.70 -18.63 -1.26
N MET A 264 2.48 -17.70 -2.18
CA MET A 264 1.31 -16.80 -2.18
C MET A 264 0.00 -17.52 -2.51
N ASP A 265 0.01 -18.46 -3.45
CA ASP A 265 -1.15 -19.29 -3.80
C ASP A 265 -1.64 -20.11 -2.60
N TYR A 266 -0.70 -20.69 -1.83
CA TYR A 266 -1.05 -21.45 -0.64
C TYR A 266 -1.64 -20.55 0.46
N ILE A 267 -1.05 -19.36 0.65
CA ILE A 267 -1.58 -18.36 1.59
C ILE A 267 -3.00 -17.97 1.18
N PHE A 268 -3.21 -17.63 -0.09
CA PHE A 268 -4.52 -17.26 -0.61
C PHE A 268 -5.54 -18.39 -0.48
N GLY A 269 -5.18 -19.62 -0.87
CA GLY A 269 -6.02 -20.81 -0.71
C GLY A 269 -6.40 -21.07 0.75
N SER A 270 -5.47 -20.83 1.69
CA SER A 270 -5.71 -20.97 3.13
C SER A 270 -6.66 -19.91 3.67
N ILE A 271 -6.63 -18.69 3.13
CA ILE A 271 -7.64 -17.65 3.43
C ILE A 271 -9.02 -18.09 2.93
N LEU A 272 -9.09 -18.61 1.71
CA LEU A 272 -10.36 -19.02 1.08
C LEU A 272 -11.08 -20.12 1.84
N ARG A 273 -10.35 -21.03 2.51
CA ARG A 273 -10.91 -22.05 3.42
C ARG A 273 -11.85 -21.43 4.48
N HIS A 274 -11.61 -20.19 4.89
CA HIS A 274 -12.37 -19.51 5.94
C HIS A 274 -13.52 -18.66 5.41
N LYS A 275 -13.69 -18.57 4.09
CA LYS A 275 -14.70 -17.70 3.45
C LYS A 275 -15.75 -18.54 2.74
N ASP A 276 -16.99 -18.06 2.75
CA ASP A 276 -18.07 -18.74 2.02
C ASP A 276 -17.74 -18.74 0.52
N PRO A 277 -17.78 -19.91 -0.16
CA PRO A 277 -17.42 -20.01 -1.57
C PRO A 277 -18.31 -19.16 -2.48
N ARG A 278 -19.57 -18.88 -2.08
CA ARG A 278 -20.54 -18.12 -2.88
C ARG A 278 -20.30 -16.61 -2.86
N ILE A 279 -19.57 -16.09 -1.87
CA ILE A 279 -19.20 -14.67 -1.85
C ILE A 279 -18.29 -14.37 -3.03
N ARG A 280 -18.53 -13.30 -3.77
CA ARG A 280 -17.59 -12.82 -4.80
C ARG A 280 -16.39 -12.16 -4.13
N LYS A 281 -15.19 -12.40 -4.64
CA LYS A 281 -13.95 -11.81 -4.12
C LYS A 281 -13.28 -10.93 -5.17
N ILE A 282 -12.81 -9.77 -4.75
CA ILE A 282 -11.87 -8.94 -5.52
C ILE A 282 -10.53 -9.03 -4.78
N VAL A 283 -9.48 -9.41 -5.52
CA VAL A 283 -8.15 -9.64 -4.96
C VAL A 283 -7.19 -8.67 -5.63
N SER A 284 -6.49 -7.86 -4.83
CA SER A 284 -5.32 -7.11 -5.28
C SER A 284 -4.06 -7.88 -4.92
N TYR A 285 -3.16 -7.95 -5.89
CA TYR A 285 -1.83 -8.53 -5.77
C TYR A 285 -0.94 -7.86 -6.83
N ASP A 286 0.30 -7.54 -6.47
CA ASP A 286 1.19 -6.64 -7.23
C ASP A 286 1.49 -7.05 -8.68
N ILE A 287 1.12 -8.28 -9.05
CA ILE A 287 1.34 -8.86 -10.37
C ILE A 287 0.12 -8.63 -11.29
N VAL A 288 -1.01 -8.15 -10.77
CA VAL A 288 -2.26 -7.98 -11.52
C VAL A 288 -2.39 -6.56 -12.09
N GLN A 289 -2.21 -6.41 -13.40
CA GLN A 289 -2.28 -5.15 -14.15
C GLN A 289 -3.71 -4.58 -14.32
N PHE A 290 -4.46 -4.39 -13.23
CA PHE A 290 -5.78 -3.74 -13.30
C PHE A 290 -5.91 -2.65 -12.25
N SER A 291 -6.22 -1.42 -12.70
CA SER A 291 -6.60 -0.35 -11.79
C SER A 291 -7.97 -0.65 -11.18
N LEU A 292 -8.03 -0.88 -9.87
CA LEU A 292 -9.29 -1.11 -9.14
C LEU A 292 -10.30 0.04 -9.36
N ASN A 293 -9.82 1.25 -9.64
CA ASN A 293 -10.66 2.42 -9.94
C ASN A 293 -11.52 2.24 -11.20
N LEU A 294 -11.17 1.30 -12.08
CA LEU A 294 -11.93 0.99 -13.29
C LEU A 294 -12.81 -0.26 -13.12
N VAL A 295 -12.66 -1.02 -12.04
CA VAL A 295 -13.37 -2.29 -11.82
C VAL A 295 -14.77 -2.03 -11.25
N PRO A 296 -15.86 -2.47 -11.90
CA PRO A 296 -17.20 -2.33 -11.36
C PRO A 296 -17.41 -2.99 -9.99
N GLY A 297 -18.02 -2.26 -9.07
CA GLY A 297 -18.31 -2.71 -7.72
C GLY A 297 -17.16 -2.57 -6.73
N SER A 298 -16.01 -2.02 -7.15
CA SER A 298 -14.82 -1.89 -6.29
C SER A 298 -14.87 -0.71 -5.32
N GLY A 299 -15.76 0.26 -5.55
CA GLY A 299 -15.75 1.52 -4.82
C GLY A 299 -14.43 2.28 -4.99
N GLN A 300 -13.98 2.94 -3.92
CA GLN A 300 -12.66 3.58 -3.84
C GLN A 300 -11.67 2.71 -3.05
N THR A 301 -11.59 1.42 -3.41
CA THR A 301 -10.66 0.47 -2.77
C THR A 301 -9.31 0.52 -3.49
N ASP A 302 -8.24 0.91 -2.80
CA ASP A 302 -6.89 1.06 -3.39
C ASP A 302 -6.06 -0.23 -3.42
N GLY A 303 -6.37 -1.22 -2.57
CA GLY A 303 -5.58 -2.44 -2.41
C GLY A 303 -4.23 -2.24 -1.67
N LYS A 304 -3.83 -1.00 -1.40
CA LYS A 304 -2.55 -0.61 -0.77
C LYS A 304 -2.63 -0.52 0.75
N GLY A 305 -3.82 -0.70 1.33
CA GLY A 305 -4.01 -0.69 2.78
C GLY A 305 -3.13 -1.67 3.56
N ILE A 306 -2.56 -2.70 2.92
CA ILE A 306 -1.66 -3.69 3.52
C ILE A 306 -0.28 -3.13 3.92
N GLU A 307 0.14 -1.99 3.35
CA GLU A 307 1.40 -1.32 3.74
C GLU A 307 1.37 -0.76 5.16
N ARG A 308 0.20 -0.31 5.62
CA ARG A 308 0.02 0.23 6.98
C ARG A 308 0.28 -0.80 8.08
N PRO A 309 -0.27 -2.03 8.01
CA PRO A 309 0.14 -3.09 8.92
C PRO A 309 1.65 -3.37 8.83
N TRP A 310 2.25 -3.38 7.63
CA TRP A 310 3.70 -3.60 7.50
C TRP A 310 4.55 -2.55 8.20
N ALA A 311 4.21 -1.26 8.06
CA ALA A 311 4.86 -0.20 8.81
C ALA A 311 4.81 -0.46 10.33
N SER A 312 3.67 -0.94 10.84
CA SER A 312 3.53 -1.27 12.27
C SER A 312 4.34 -2.49 12.71
N PHE A 313 4.44 -3.52 11.87
CA PHE A 313 5.15 -4.76 12.19
C PHE A 313 6.66 -4.70 11.89
N GLY A 314 7.11 -3.74 11.09
CA GLY A 314 8.53 -3.46 10.87
C GLY A 314 9.28 -3.22 12.19
N ALA A 315 8.65 -2.51 13.13
CA ALA A 315 9.22 -2.19 14.45
C ALA A 315 9.60 -3.43 15.29
N ILE A 316 9.01 -4.60 15.03
CA ILE A 316 9.33 -5.86 15.74
C ILE A 316 10.19 -6.82 14.91
N ALA A 317 10.55 -6.46 13.68
CA ALA A 317 11.32 -7.30 12.78
C ALA A 317 12.68 -7.70 13.40
N THR A 318 13.39 -6.75 14.02
CA THR A 318 14.71 -6.99 14.63
C THR A 318 14.64 -7.99 15.79
N SER A 319 13.65 -7.87 16.67
CA SER A 319 13.46 -8.76 17.83
C SER A 319 13.02 -10.17 17.43
N THR A 320 12.16 -10.28 16.42
CA THR A 320 11.67 -11.56 15.90
C THR A 320 12.70 -12.26 15.01
N ARG A 321 13.62 -11.51 14.39
CA ARG A 321 14.67 -12.04 13.52
C ARG A 321 15.63 -13.03 14.19
N VAL A 322 15.88 -12.86 15.48
CA VAL A 322 16.76 -13.73 16.28
C VAL A 322 15.99 -14.76 17.12
N SER A 323 14.67 -14.82 16.96
CA SER A 323 13.82 -15.77 17.69
C SER A 323 13.84 -17.15 17.05
N GLY A 324 13.61 -18.18 17.87
CA GLY A 324 13.29 -19.52 17.37
C GLY A 324 11.96 -19.53 16.60
N PRO A 325 11.70 -20.57 15.78
CA PRO A 325 10.54 -20.61 14.90
C PRO A 325 9.21 -20.50 15.66
N GLY A 326 9.02 -21.29 16.73
CA GLY A 326 7.79 -21.26 17.51
C GLY A 326 7.61 -19.95 18.27
N ALA A 327 8.66 -19.48 18.95
CA ALA A 327 8.60 -18.22 19.68
C ALA A 327 8.32 -17.01 18.76
N ARG A 328 8.82 -17.02 17.52
CA ARG A 328 8.53 -16.00 16.51
C ARG A 328 7.07 -16.03 16.09
N HIS A 329 6.53 -17.18 15.72
CA HIS A 329 5.12 -17.30 15.31
C HIS A 329 4.19 -16.86 16.44
N ASP A 330 4.41 -17.33 17.66
CA ASP A 330 3.60 -16.93 18.82
C ASP A 330 3.68 -15.42 19.12
N ALA A 331 4.82 -14.77 18.83
CA ALA A 331 4.97 -13.33 18.97
C ALA A 331 4.22 -12.56 17.86
N LEU A 332 4.38 -12.98 16.60
CA LEU A 332 3.75 -12.31 15.47
C LEU A 332 2.22 -12.45 15.51
N ASP A 333 1.70 -13.64 15.80
CA ASP A 333 0.26 -13.88 15.96
C ASP A 333 -0.36 -12.97 17.03
N ASP A 334 0.32 -12.75 18.14
CA ASP A 334 -0.14 -11.87 19.22
C ASP A 334 -0.18 -10.40 18.78
N HIS A 335 0.79 -9.94 17.98
CA HIS A 335 0.80 -8.58 17.42
C HIS A 335 -0.30 -8.38 16.36
N TRP A 336 -0.49 -9.34 15.45
CA TRP A 336 -1.59 -9.29 14.48
C TRP A 336 -2.96 -9.37 15.17
N ASN A 337 -3.08 -10.14 16.26
CA ASN A 337 -4.31 -10.22 17.05
C ASN A 337 -4.62 -8.88 17.71
N PHE A 338 -3.61 -8.24 18.29
CA PHE A 338 -3.75 -6.90 18.86
C PHE A 338 -4.10 -5.85 17.80
N TRP A 339 -3.46 -5.90 16.63
CA TRP A 339 -3.80 -5.03 15.49
C TRP A 339 -5.27 -5.17 15.07
N ASN A 340 -5.73 -6.39 14.80
CA ASN A 340 -7.13 -6.65 14.45
C ASN A 340 -8.10 -6.23 15.57
N TRP A 341 -7.70 -6.37 16.84
CA TRP A 341 -8.48 -5.88 17.97
C TRP A 341 -8.57 -4.34 18.02
N LEU A 342 -7.45 -3.64 17.81
CA LEU A 342 -7.42 -2.18 17.71
C LEU A 342 -8.28 -1.68 16.54
N LYS A 343 -8.24 -2.36 15.39
CA LYS A 343 -9.15 -2.07 14.29
C LYS A 343 -10.60 -2.32 14.67
N THR A 344 -10.89 -3.40 15.38
CA THR A 344 -12.25 -3.70 15.88
C THR A 344 -12.80 -2.56 16.72
N ILE A 345 -12.00 -1.96 17.61
CA ILE A 345 -12.42 -0.79 18.40
C ILE A 345 -12.33 0.53 17.63
N GLY A 346 -11.60 0.62 16.51
CA GLY A 346 -11.49 1.85 15.72
C GLY A 346 -12.53 1.99 14.61
N LEU A 347 -13.19 0.89 14.24
CA LEU A 347 -14.07 0.80 13.08
C LEU A 347 -15.20 1.85 13.04
N PRO A 348 -15.97 2.09 14.12
CA PRO A 348 -17.03 3.10 14.07
C PRO A 348 -16.51 4.50 13.66
N ALA A 349 -15.40 4.94 14.24
CA ALA A 349 -14.82 6.24 13.92
C ALA A 349 -14.27 6.28 12.49
N LEU A 350 -13.61 5.21 12.05
CA LEU A 350 -13.07 5.06 10.69
C LEU A 350 -14.18 5.13 9.64
N LEU A 351 -15.22 4.31 9.79
CA LEU A 351 -16.32 4.25 8.83
C LEU A 351 -17.07 5.58 8.76
N ARG A 352 -17.20 6.34 9.87
CA ARG A 352 -17.85 7.67 9.84
C ARG A 352 -17.02 8.63 9.00
N ARG A 353 -15.72 8.69 9.28
CA ARG A 353 -14.77 9.57 8.58
C ARG A 353 -14.80 9.32 7.08
N ARG A 354 -14.73 8.03 6.69
CA ARG A 354 -14.77 7.62 5.29
C ARG A 354 -16.12 7.94 4.64
N LEU A 355 -17.25 7.70 5.32
CA LEU A 355 -18.57 8.00 4.75
C LEU A 355 -18.80 9.49 4.56
N ASP A 356 -18.40 10.32 5.52
CA ASP A 356 -18.50 11.78 5.42
C ASP A 356 -17.61 12.33 4.28
N ALA A 357 -16.40 11.80 4.12
CA ALA A 357 -15.50 12.14 3.02
C ALA A 357 -16.08 11.67 1.67
N ALA A 358 -16.54 10.42 1.58
CA ALA A 358 -17.08 9.83 0.36
C ALA A 358 -18.32 10.56 -0.15
N ARG A 359 -19.22 11.02 0.75
CA ARG A 359 -20.38 11.83 0.35
C ARG A 359 -19.99 13.18 -0.23
N LYS A 360 -18.96 13.83 0.34
CA LYS A 360 -18.44 15.11 -0.17
C LYS A 360 -17.82 14.93 -1.55
N GLU A 361 -16.98 13.90 -1.71
CA GLU A 361 -16.32 13.62 -2.98
C GLU A 361 -17.31 13.14 -4.05
N GLN A 362 -18.27 12.27 -3.70
CA GLN A 362 -19.34 11.85 -4.61
C GLN A 362 -20.09 13.06 -5.18
N ALA A 363 -20.46 14.05 -4.35
CA ALA A 363 -21.15 15.24 -4.80
C ALA A 363 -20.28 16.06 -5.78
N SER A 364 -19.01 16.28 -5.43
CA SER A 364 -18.06 17.03 -6.27
C SER A 364 -17.80 16.34 -7.62
N GLN A 365 -17.57 15.04 -7.61
CA GLN A 365 -17.27 14.24 -8.80
C GLN A 365 -18.50 14.07 -9.70
N ARG A 366 -19.71 13.97 -9.12
CA ARG A 366 -20.96 13.97 -9.89
C ARG A 366 -21.18 15.30 -10.60
N GLU A 367 -21.04 16.43 -9.89
CA GLU A 367 -21.21 17.75 -10.51
C GLU A 367 -20.23 17.97 -11.67
N ALA A 368 -18.95 17.64 -11.46
CA ALA A 368 -17.94 17.73 -12.50
C ALA A 368 -18.25 16.84 -13.71
N PHE A 369 -18.69 15.60 -13.47
CA PHE A 369 -19.04 14.65 -14.52
C PHE A 369 -20.28 15.07 -15.32
N GLU A 370 -21.33 15.56 -14.66
CA GLU A 370 -22.55 16.05 -15.31
C GLU A 370 -22.24 17.24 -16.23
N LEU A 371 -21.44 18.18 -15.76
CA LEU A 371 -21.02 19.34 -16.54
C LEU A 371 -20.17 18.93 -17.76
N PHE A 372 -19.27 17.95 -17.60
CA PHE A 372 -18.52 17.41 -18.74
C PHE A 372 -19.44 16.70 -19.74
N SER A 373 -20.41 15.93 -19.25
CA SER A 373 -21.35 15.19 -20.11
C SER A 373 -22.26 16.12 -20.92
N VAL A 374 -22.72 17.25 -20.34
CA VAL A 374 -23.53 18.24 -21.06
C VAL A 374 -22.74 18.87 -22.21
N GLN A 375 -21.44 19.09 -22.05
CA GLN A 375 -20.58 19.66 -23.08
C GLN A 375 -20.33 18.72 -24.26
N GLN A 376 -20.53 17.41 -24.08
CA GLN A 376 -20.25 16.36 -25.09
C GLN A 376 -21.51 15.55 -25.42
N ALA A 377 -22.70 16.17 -25.33
CA ALA A 377 -23.99 15.48 -25.40
C ALA A 377 -24.15 14.59 -26.64
N ASP A 378 -23.57 14.99 -27.78
CA ASP A 378 -23.66 14.26 -29.04
C ASP A 378 -22.86 12.93 -29.03
N CYS A 379 -21.73 12.89 -28.32
CA CYS A 379 -20.81 11.74 -28.30
C CYS A 379 -21.05 10.79 -27.12
N VAL A 380 -21.63 11.29 -26.02
CA VAL A 380 -21.88 10.53 -24.77
C VAL A 380 -22.61 9.18 -24.98
N PRO A 381 -23.67 9.07 -25.80
CA PRO A 381 -24.35 7.78 -26.00
C PRO A 381 -23.44 6.69 -26.56
N THR A 382 -22.55 7.05 -27.49
CA THR A 382 -21.59 6.14 -28.11
C THR A 382 -20.54 5.70 -27.09
N TRP A 383 -19.94 6.65 -26.36
CA TRP A 383 -18.91 6.36 -25.37
C TRP A 383 -19.44 5.51 -24.21
N LYS A 384 -20.65 5.80 -23.75
CA LYS A 384 -21.32 5.02 -22.70
C LYS A 384 -21.46 3.56 -23.12
N LYS A 385 -21.92 3.31 -24.34
CA LYS A 385 -22.06 1.96 -24.88
C LYS A 385 -20.72 1.24 -24.98
N MET A 386 -19.66 1.91 -25.43
CA MET A 386 -18.31 1.32 -25.49
C MET A 386 -17.82 0.88 -24.12
N VAL A 387 -18.08 1.67 -23.07
CA VAL A 387 -17.70 1.32 -21.70
C VAL A 387 -18.52 0.15 -21.17
N GLU A 388 -19.83 0.16 -21.36
CA GLU A 388 -20.70 -0.97 -20.95
C GLU A 388 -20.31 -2.26 -21.67
N ASP A 389 -20.02 -2.18 -22.97
CA ASP A 389 -19.56 -3.29 -23.79
C ASP A 389 -18.24 -3.89 -23.26
N PHE A 390 -17.27 -3.05 -22.92
CA PHE A 390 -15.97 -3.48 -22.38
C PHE A 390 -16.06 -4.02 -20.94
N GLU A 391 -16.90 -3.43 -20.09
CA GLU A 391 -17.13 -3.93 -18.73
C GLU A 391 -17.80 -5.30 -18.72
N MET A 392 -18.64 -5.60 -19.71
CA MET A 392 -19.27 -6.90 -19.91
C MET A 392 -18.32 -7.92 -20.54
N ASP A 393 -17.47 -7.47 -21.46
CA ASP A 393 -16.54 -8.30 -22.23
C ASP A 393 -15.21 -7.57 -22.40
N GLY A 394 -14.23 -7.97 -21.58
CA GLY A 394 -12.90 -7.36 -21.54
C GLY A 394 -12.07 -7.56 -22.81
N GLU A 395 -12.53 -8.37 -23.77
CA GLU A 395 -11.88 -8.53 -25.08
C GLU A 395 -12.27 -7.41 -26.06
N LYS A 396 -13.33 -6.65 -25.77
CA LYS A 396 -13.73 -5.51 -26.61
C LYS A 396 -12.74 -4.35 -26.52
N LYS A 397 -12.86 -3.39 -27.45
CA LYS A 397 -11.98 -2.22 -27.50
C LYS A 397 -11.99 -1.47 -26.16
N ASN A 398 -10.84 -1.38 -25.51
CA ASN A 398 -10.69 -0.72 -24.22
C ASN A 398 -10.98 0.79 -24.34
N PRO A 399 -12.04 1.31 -23.68
CA PRO A 399 -12.43 2.70 -23.74
C PRO A 399 -11.54 3.61 -22.86
N TYR A 400 -10.67 3.05 -22.04
CA TYR A 400 -9.78 3.81 -21.16
C TYR A 400 -8.40 4.06 -21.78
N GLN A 401 -8.13 3.47 -22.94
CA GLN A 401 -6.84 3.53 -23.61
C GLN A 401 -6.95 4.20 -24.98
N MET A 402 -5.84 4.82 -25.37
CA MET A 402 -5.63 5.32 -26.73
C MET A 402 -5.04 4.21 -27.58
N VAL A 403 -5.49 4.10 -28.82
CA VAL A 403 -4.86 3.21 -29.80
C VAL A 403 -3.61 3.90 -30.34
N VAL A 404 -2.43 3.44 -29.91
CA VAL A 404 -1.14 3.93 -30.42
C VAL A 404 -0.83 3.20 -31.72
N ALA A 405 -0.48 3.93 -32.78
CA ALA A 405 -0.06 3.33 -34.04
C ALA A 405 1.39 2.79 -33.93
N GLY A 406 1.56 1.48 -34.16
CA GLY A 406 2.86 0.79 -34.09
C GLY A 406 3.11 0.10 -32.76
N LEU A 407 4.32 -0.46 -32.59
CA LEU A 407 4.71 -1.18 -31.37
C LEU A 407 4.94 -0.21 -30.20
N THR A 408 4.25 -0.44 -29.09
CA THR A 408 4.44 0.29 -27.83
C THR A 408 5.76 -0.08 -27.16
N GLU A 409 6.17 0.66 -26.11
CA GLU A 409 7.32 0.30 -25.28
C GLU A 409 7.21 -1.15 -24.74
N MET A 410 6.01 -1.58 -24.37
CA MET A 410 5.76 -2.94 -23.86
C MET A 410 5.86 -3.98 -24.98
N ASP A 411 5.34 -3.70 -26.16
CA ASP A 411 5.39 -4.63 -27.30
C ASP A 411 6.83 -4.84 -27.79
N VAL A 412 7.64 -3.79 -27.82
CA VAL A 412 9.06 -3.88 -28.17
C VAL A 412 9.83 -4.69 -27.12
N ARG A 413 9.55 -4.48 -25.83
CA ARG A 413 10.13 -5.29 -24.74
C ARG A 413 9.74 -6.76 -24.89
N LEU A 414 8.47 -7.05 -25.15
CA LEU A 414 7.96 -8.40 -25.33
C LEU A 414 8.61 -9.08 -26.54
N LYS A 415 8.72 -8.37 -27.67
CA LYS A 415 9.39 -8.84 -28.88
C LYS A 415 10.82 -9.31 -28.58
N PHE A 416 11.65 -8.45 -27.99
CA PHE A 416 13.03 -8.83 -27.65
C PHE A 416 13.11 -9.96 -26.62
N ALA A 417 12.24 -9.96 -25.60
CA ALA A 417 12.19 -11.05 -24.63
C ALA A 417 11.81 -12.39 -25.27
N THR A 418 10.90 -12.39 -26.25
CA THR A 418 10.53 -13.60 -27.01
C THR A 418 11.66 -14.09 -27.91
N GLU A 419 12.35 -13.20 -28.61
CA GLU A 419 13.51 -13.52 -29.46
C GLU A 419 14.64 -14.13 -28.61
N GLU A 420 14.99 -13.50 -27.48
CA GLU A 420 16.01 -14.01 -26.55
C GLU A 420 15.62 -15.36 -25.92
N ALA A 421 14.33 -15.58 -25.64
CA ALA A 421 13.84 -16.86 -25.12
C ALA A 421 13.90 -17.99 -26.18
N GLU A 422 13.70 -17.67 -27.46
CA GLU A 422 13.88 -18.59 -28.57
C GLU A 422 15.36 -18.91 -28.81
N GLU A 423 16.24 -17.92 -28.77
CA GLU A 423 17.68 -18.11 -28.84
C GLU A 423 18.20 -19.00 -27.71
N ALA A 424 17.71 -18.79 -26.48
CA ALA A 424 18.04 -19.65 -25.34
C ALA A 424 17.57 -21.11 -25.54
N LYS A 425 16.40 -21.34 -26.15
CA LYS A 425 15.92 -22.68 -26.53
C LYS A 425 16.77 -23.32 -27.62
N SER A 426 17.31 -22.52 -28.53
CA SER A 426 18.21 -22.97 -29.60
C SER A 426 19.64 -23.31 -29.13
N GLY A 427 19.95 -23.05 -27.85
CA GLY A 427 21.22 -23.42 -27.23
C GLY A 427 22.33 -22.38 -27.39
N VAL A 428 22.01 -21.14 -27.76
CA VAL A 428 22.97 -20.03 -27.77
C VAL A 428 23.42 -19.74 -26.33
N PRO A 429 24.73 -19.76 -26.02
CA PRO A 429 25.21 -19.46 -24.66
C PRO A 429 24.91 -18.01 -24.27
N ALA A 430 24.22 -17.82 -23.15
CA ALA A 430 23.96 -16.49 -22.60
C ALA A 430 25.24 -15.91 -21.96
N LEU A 431 25.54 -14.64 -22.28
CA LEU A 431 26.67 -13.89 -21.72
C LEU A 431 26.52 -13.64 -20.21
N HIS A 432 25.29 -13.42 -19.75
CA HIS A 432 24.94 -13.15 -18.36
C HIS A 432 23.52 -13.65 -18.08
N VAL A 433 23.13 -13.71 -16.80
CA VAL A 433 21.77 -14.11 -16.38
C VAL A 433 20.72 -13.08 -16.79
N VAL A 434 21.09 -11.80 -16.78
CA VAL A 434 20.30 -10.67 -17.29
C VAL A 434 20.52 -10.60 -18.81
N THR A 435 19.47 -10.48 -19.61
CA THR A 435 19.58 -10.43 -21.08
C THR A 435 19.96 -9.03 -21.61
N PRO A 436 20.48 -8.90 -22.84
CA PRO A 436 20.78 -7.59 -23.46
C PRO A 436 19.60 -6.61 -23.44
N SER A 437 18.38 -7.08 -23.76
CA SER A 437 17.17 -6.24 -23.74
C SER A 437 16.81 -5.78 -22.34
N ALA A 438 16.92 -6.67 -21.33
CA ALA A 438 16.70 -6.33 -19.93
C ALA A 438 17.73 -5.31 -19.43
N PHE A 439 19.00 -5.43 -19.81
CA PHE A 439 20.05 -4.47 -19.46
C PHE A 439 19.74 -3.05 -19.97
N ILE A 440 19.40 -2.90 -21.25
CA ILE A 440 19.03 -1.59 -21.81
C ILE A 440 17.81 -1.04 -21.08
N ASN A 441 16.80 -1.87 -20.85
CA ASN A 441 15.60 -1.44 -20.15
C ASN A 441 15.87 -0.98 -18.70
N THR A 442 16.72 -1.68 -17.95
CA THR A 442 17.14 -1.24 -16.61
C THR A 442 17.82 0.14 -16.68
N GLY A 443 18.68 0.37 -17.68
CA GLY A 443 19.31 1.68 -17.86
C GLY A 443 18.33 2.79 -18.24
N LEU A 444 17.32 2.50 -19.05
CA LEU A 444 16.25 3.46 -19.39
C LEU A 444 15.41 3.83 -18.16
N VAL A 445 15.06 2.85 -17.34
CA VAL A 445 14.32 3.10 -16.08
C VAL A 445 15.15 3.96 -15.13
N LEU A 446 16.45 3.68 -14.98
CA LEU A 446 17.34 4.51 -14.15
C LEU A 446 17.45 5.95 -14.68
N GLU A 447 17.55 6.13 -15.99
CA GLU A 447 17.60 7.46 -16.61
C GLU A 447 16.31 8.26 -16.36
N GLU A 448 15.15 7.59 -16.30
CA GLU A 448 13.86 8.23 -15.95
C GLU A 448 13.76 8.61 -14.45
N HIS A 449 14.53 7.99 -13.55
CA HIS A 449 14.56 8.30 -12.11
C HIS A 449 15.65 9.31 -11.73
N HIS A 450 16.69 9.51 -12.54
CA HIS A 450 17.74 10.50 -12.27
C HIS A 450 17.24 11.89 -12.71
N PRO A 451 17.13 12.88 -11.80
CA PRO A 451 16.74 14.25 -12.13
C PRO A 451 17.92 15.00 -12.79
N GLY A 452 18.33 14.54 -13.97
CA GLY A 452 19.38 15.15 -14.76
C GLY A 452 18.84 16.26 -15.65
N GLY A 453 18.48 17.43 -15.09
CA GLY A 453 18.20 18.60 -15.91
C GLY A 453 17.42 19.78 -15.35
N ILE A 454 17.55 20.18 -14.08
CA ILE A 454 17.01 21.48 -13.62
C ILE A 454 18.01 22.19 -12.67
N GLU A 455 18.62 23.28 -13.16
CA GLU A 455 19.09 24.37 -12.31
C GLU A 455 17.87 25.16 -11.82
N GLU A 456 17.24 24.71 -10.73
CA GLU A 456 16.36 25.56 -9.93
C GLU A 456 16.80 25.39 -8.48
N GLY A 457 17.51 26.40 -7.98
CA GLY A 457 17.84 26.54 -6.57
C GLY A 457 16.58 26.77 -5.76
N GLY A 458 15.85 25.69 -5.48
CA GLY A 458 14.87 25.62 -4.42
C GLY A 458 15.55 25.12 -3.15
N ASP A 459 15.41 25.86 -2.06
CA ASP A 459 15.84 25.47 -0.72
C ASP A 459 15.03 24.24 -0.26
N TYR A 460 15.52 23.05 -0.57
CA TYR A 460 15.00 21.79 -0.03
C TYR A 460 15.64 21.55 1.33
N GLY A 461 14.92 21.90 2.39
CA GLY A 461 15.29 21.54 3.75
C GLY A 461 15.34 20.02 3.93
N ASN A 462 16.46 19.53 4.50
CA ASN A 462 16.70 18.20 5.07
C ASN A 462 15.76 17.07 4.58
N GLY A 463 16.00 16.57 3.37
CA GLY A 463 15.55 15.25 2.89
C GLY A 463 16.48 14.13 3.38
N ASP A 464 15.93 12.92 3.47
CA ASP A 464 16.38 11.74 4.22
C ASP A 464 17.70 11.13 3.73
N GLN A 465 18.62 10.73 4.62
CA GLN A 465 19.90 10.06 4.26
C GLN A 465 19.71 8.66 3.62
N HIS A 466 18.48 8.13 3.64
CA HIS A 466 18.12 6.80 3.17
C HIS A 466 17.92 6.68 1.66
N GLU A 467 17.34 7.70 1.02
CA GLU A 467 17.05 7.69 -0.43
C GLU A 467 18.35 7.68 -1.25
N ASP A 468 19.38 8.40 -0.78
CA ASP A 468 20.73 8.42 -1.38
C ASP A 468 21.37 7.03 -1.46
N THR A 469 21.18 6.20 -0.44
CA THR A 469 21.84 4.88 -0.34
C THR A 469 21.23 3.87 -1.32
N ALA A 470 19.91 3.91 -1.53
CA ALA A 470 19.20 3.02 -2.45
C ALA A 470 19.53 3.35 -3.91
N CYS A 471 19.48 4.64 -4.26
CA CYS A 471 19.90 5.15 -5.57
C CYS A 471 21.35 4.73 -5.91
N GLN A 472 22.25 4.83 -4.92
CA GLN A 472 23.64 4.41 -5.08
C GLN A 472 23.79 2.90 -5.28
N ALA A 473 23.01 2.07 -4.57
CA ALA A 473 23.01 0.62 -4.74
C ALA A 473 22.51 0.17 -6.12
N GLN A 474 21.45 0.81 -6.64
CA GLN A 474 20.92 0.55 -7.99
C GLN A 474 21.94 0.96 -9.07
N SER A 475 22.52 2.15 -8.95
CA SER A 475 23.60 2.63 -9.82
C SER A 475 24.81 1.69 -9.83
N ASP A 476 25.25 1.20 -8.67
CA ASP A 476 26.34 0.23 -8.55
C ASP A 476 25.99 -1.16 -9.10
N GLY A 477 24.72 -1.55 -9.02
CA GLY A 477 24.18 -2.74 -9.69
C GLY A 477 24.30 -2.62 -11.20
N PHE A 478 23.85 -1.48 -11.75
CA PHE A 478 23.92 -1.21 -13.18
C PHE A 478 25.36 -1.12 -13.70
N ARG A 479 26.29 -0.51 -12.95
CA ARG A 479 27.72 -0.46 -13.30
C ARG A 479 28.37 -1.84 -13.45
N LYS A 480 27.93 -2.84 -12.67
CA LYS A 480 28.39 -4.24 -12.83
C LYS A 480 27.89 -4.85 -14.14
N LEU A 481 26.66 -4.53 -14.54
CA LEU A 481 26.12 -4.96 -15.83
C LEU A 481 26.86 -4.25 -16.98
N GLN A 482 27.18 -2.96 -16.85
CA GLN A 482 27.99 -2.22 -17.82
C GLN A 482 29.38 -2.86 -17.99
N ALA A 483 30.02 -3.39 -16.94
CA ALA A 483 31.29 -4.11 -17.08
C ALA A 483 31.21 -5.36 -17.99
N THR A 484 30.01 -5.92 -18.17
CA THR A 484 29.76 -7.09 -19.03
C THR A 484 29.27 -6.68 -20.42
N TYR A 485 28.29 -5.77 -20.48
CA TYR A 485 27.58 -5.39 -21.72
C TYR A 485 28.16 -4.18 -22.44
N SER A 486 28.68 -3.20 -21.69
CA SER A 486 29.19 -1.95 -22.25
C SER A 486 30.41 -1.41 -21.47
N PRO A 487 31.57 -2.11 -21.47
CA PRO A 487 32.75 -1.68 -20.70
C PRO A 487 33.23 -0.27 -21.01
N ALA A 488 32.98 0.22 -22.24
CA ALA A 488 33.27 1.59 -22.64
C ALA A 488 32.55 2.64 -21.79
N ALA A 489 31.39 2.31 -21.21
CA ALA A 489 30.66 3.21 -20.32
C ALA A 489 31.45 3.52 -19.04
N LEU A 490 32.12 2.51 -18.47
CA LEU A 490 32.97 2.69 -17.30
C LEU A 490 34.22 3.51 -17.64
N GLN A 491 34.78 3.34 -18.84
CA GLN A 491 35.90 4.15 -19.33
C GLN A 491 35.50 5.61 -19.50
N ALA A 492 34.33 5.87 -20.07
CA ALA A 492 33.80 7.22 -20.25
C ALA A 492 33.49 7.91 -18.90
N LEU A 493 32.93 7.17 -17.93
CA LEU A 493 32.71 7.68 -16.57
C LEU A 493 34.03 8.02 -15.86
N ALA A 494 35.03 7.14 -15.97
CA ALA A 494 36.35 7.37 -15.36
C ALA A 494 37.10 8.55 -15.98
N ALA A 495 36.84 8.87 -17.24
CA ALA A 495 37.45 10.00 -17.94
C ALA A 495 36.77 11.35 -17.63
N ARG A 496 35.63 11.36 -16.92
CA ARG A 496 34.90 12.59 -16.58
C ARG A 496 35.55 13.29 -15.39
N SER A 497 35.69 14.62 -15.51
CA SER A 497 36.07 15.48 -14.38
C SER A 497 34.85 15.71 -13.50
N ALA A 498 34.73 14.97 -12.40
CA ALA A 498 33.65 15.12 -11.41
C ALA A 498 34.10 15.99 -10.22
N PRO A 499 33.19 16.77 -9.59
CA PRO A 499 33.47 17.44 -8.32
C PRO A 499 33.72 16.44 -7.18
N ALA A 500 34.39 16.87 -6.11
CA ALA A 500 34.82 15.99 -5.01
C ALA A 500 33.65 15.40 -4.20
N GLU A 501 32.50 16.07 -4.21
CA GLU A 501 31.24 15.64 -3.58
C GLU A 501 30.14 15.69 -4.65
N GLU A 502 30.04 14.64 -5.46
CA GLU A 502 28.96 14.46 -6.42
C GLU A 502 27.94 13.46 -5.86
N LEU A 503 26.67 13.85 -5.84
CA LEU A 503 25.59 12.96 -5.40
C LEU A 503 25.40 11.83 -6.42
N ALA A 504 24.98 10.64 -5.94
CA ALA A 504 24.80 9.47 -6.80
C ALA A 504 23.82 9.74 -7.95
N GLU A 505 22.77 10.53 -7.69
CA GLU A 505 21.74 10.96 -8.65
C GLU A 505 22.29 11.85 -9.77
N GLN A 506 23.38 12.58 -9.51
CA GLN A 506 24.00 13.49 -10.47
C GLN A 506 24.96 12.76 -11.43
N VAL A 507 25.30 11.50 -11.13
CA VAL A 507 26.14 10.69 -12.02
C VAL A 507 25.31 10.24 -13.22
N PRO A 508 25.73 10.57 -14.47
CA PRO A 508 24.94 10.23 -15.65
C PRO A 508 24.88 8.71 -15.89
N VAL A 509 23.68 8.22 -16.23
CA VAL A 509 23.47 6.83 -16.67
C VAL A 509 24.00 6.68 -18.10
N MET A 510 25.21 6.11 -18.23
CA MET A 510 25.87 5.95 -19.53
C MET A 510 25.30 4.76 -20.32
N LEU A 511 24.20 4.98 -21.03
CA LEU A 511 23.67 4.07 -22.06
C LEU A 511 24.50 4.12 -23.36
N PRO A 512 24.38 3.13 -24.27
CA PRO A 512 25.13 3.12 -25.53
C PRO A 512 25.01 4.42 -26.35
N SER A 513 23.84 5.07 -26.36
CA SER A 513 23.61 6.37 -27.00
C SER A 513 24.35 7.54 -26.35
N ALA A 514 24.73 7.45 -25.07
CA ALA A 514 25.51 8.47 -24.37
C ALA A 514 27.02 8.32 -24.62
N LEU A 515 27.46 7.21 -25.23
CA LEU A 515 28.87 6.97 -25.52
C LEU A 515 29.33 7.66 -26.82
N PRO A 516 30.54 8.25 -26.81
CA PRO A 516 31.17 8.73 -28.03
C PRO A 516 31.26 7.61 -29.09
N PRO A 517 31.00 7.91 -30.39
CA PRO A 517 31.03 6.90 -31.46
C PRO A 517 32.31 6.06 -31.47
N ALA A 518 33.47 6.68 -31.22
CA ALA A 518 34.76 6.01 -31.16
C ALA A 518 34.85 4.91 -30.08
N LEU A 519 34.20 5.10 -28.93
CA LEU A 519 34.18 4.12 -27.84
C LEU A 519 33.09 3.05 -28.04
N ARG A 520 32.05 3.37 -28.81
CA ARG A 520 30.95 2.47 -29.16
C ARG A 520 31.34 1.47 -30.25
N GLU A 521 32.02 1.92 -31.30
CA GLU A 521 32.39 1.10 -32.47
C GLU A 521 33.68 0.27 -32.27
N GLY A 522 34.53 0.64 -31.30
CA GLY A 522 35.79 -0.04 -31.00
C GLY A 522 35.70 -1.33 -30.16
N GLY A 523 34.55 -2.02 -30.17
CA GLY A 523 34.30 -3.21 -29.34
C GLY A 523 33.98 -2.91 -27.86
N GLY A 524 33.63 -1.65 -27.55
CA GLY A 524 33.30 -1.20 -26.20
C GLY A 524 31.87 -1.51 -25.74
N CYS A 525 31.01 -1.98 -26.65
CA CYS A 525 29.66 -2.48 -26.38
C CYS A 525 29.47 -3.85 -27.06
N VAL A 526 28.70 -4.73 -26.43
CA VAL A 526 28.25 -5.98 -27.06
C VAL A 526 27.40 -5.65 -28.31
N ALA A 527 27.59 -6.43 -29.37
CA ALA A 527 26.86 -6.26 -30.63
C ALA A 527 25.34 -6.36 -30.41
N GLY A 528 24.56 -5.53 -31.11
CA GLY A 528 23.09 -5.52 -31.01
C GLY A 528 22.52 -4.54 -29.96
N LEU A 529 23.32 -4.07 -28.99
CA LEU A 529 22.82 -3.19 -27.91
C LEU A 529 22.34 -1.83 -28.42
N VAL A 530 23.00 -1.28 -29.42
CA VAL A 530 22.66 0.04 -29.99
C VAL A 530 21.34 -0.05 -30.77
N GLU A 531 21.12 -1.17 -31.45
CA GLU A 531 19.89 -1.46 -32.19
C GLU A 531 18.71 -1.64 -31.23
N ILE A 532 18.90 -2.41 -30.15
CA ILE A 532 17.91 -2.59 -29.09
C ILE A 532 17.54 -1.24 -28.47
N GLU A 533 18.53 -0.43 -28.07
CA GLU A 533 18.29 0.91 -27.52
C GLU A 533 17.54 1.78 -28.54
N ASN A 534 17.98 1.81 -29.79
CA ASN A 534 17.33 2.60 -30.82
C ASN A 534 15.86 2.23 -31.00
N GLU A 535 15.51 0.93 -31.05
CA GLU A 535 14.13 0.47 -31.17
C GLU A 535 13.29 0.84 -29.92
N MET A 536 13.85 0.68 -28.71
CA MET A 536 13.20 1.08 -27.46
C MET A 536 12.97 2.60 -27.38
N ARG A 537 13.95 3.43 -27.73
CA ARG A 537 13.79 4.89 -27.82
C ARG A 537 12.76 5.29 -28.88
N GLY A 538 12.73 4.58 -30.00
CA GLY A 538 11.71 4.78 -31.04
C GLY A 538 10.30 4.47 -30.53
N ALA A 539 10.15 3.46 -29.66
CA ALA A 539 8.91 3.16 -28.96
C ALA A 539 8.54 4.24 -27.91
N GLN A 540 9.52 4.79 -27.18
CA GLN A 540 9.31 5.93 -26.28
C GLN A 540 8.77 7.16 -27.04
N CYS A 541 9.37 7.53 -28.18
CA CYS A 541 8.86 8.62 -29.03
C CYS A 541 7.41 8.36 -29.51
N ARG A 542 7.12 7.15 -30.00
CA ARG A 542 5.79 6.73 -30.47
C ARG A 542 4.72 6.77 -29.38
N THR A 543 5.11 6.52 -28.13
CA THR A 543 4.18 6.46 -26.99
C THR A 543 4.03 7.82 -26.32
N ALA A 544 5.11 8.58 -26.19
CA ALA A 544 5.12 9.88 -25.50
C ALA A 544 4.38 10.98 -26.28
N LEU A 545 4.53 11.02 -27.62
CA LEU A 545 3.92 12.09 -28.43
C LEU A 545 2.37 12.07 -28.42
N PRO A 546 1.68 10.93 -28.62
CA PRO A 546 0.22 10.88 -28.50
C PRO A 546 -0.27 11.19 -27.08
N ARG A 547 0.47 10.77 -26.05
CA ARG A 547 0.16 11.13 -24.65
C ARG A 547 0.29 12.63 -24.40
N LEU A 548 1.34 13.26 -24.94
CA LEU A 548 1.52 14.72 -24.89
C LEU A 548 0.36 15.45 -25.58
N ARG A 549 -0.04 15.03 -26.79
CA ARG A 549 -1.20 15.57 -27.51
C ARG A 549 -2.49 15.46 -26.68
N ASN A 550 -2.73 14.28 -26.09
CA ASN A 550 -3.89 14.06 -25.22
C ASN A 550 -3.91 15.07 -24.06
N GLN A 551 -2.80 15.19 -23.31
CA GLN A 551 -2.71 16.13 -22.18
C GLN A 551 -2.88 17.60 -22.62
N LEU A 552 -2.48 17.96 -23.84
CA LEU A 552 -2.71 19.29 -24.41
C LEU A 552 -4.19 19.53 -24.78
N HIS A 553 -4.90 18.51 -25.26
CA HIS A 553 -6.35 18.58 -25.47
C HIS A 553 -7.11 18.70 -24.13
N ILE A 554 -6.67 17.97 -23.11
CA ILE A 554 -7.25 18.06 -21.76
C ILE A 554 -7.03 19.46 -21.18
N LYS A 555 -5.80 20.00 -21.30
CA LYS A 555 -5.47 21.38 -20.87
C LYS A 555 -6.38 22.41 -21.53
N SER A 556 -6.61 22.33 -22.84
CA SER A 556 -7.45 23.30 -23.54
C SER A 556 -8.89 23.31 -22.99
N ARG A 557 -9.43 22.13 -22.67
CA ARG A 557 -10.75 21.99 -22.04
C ARG A 557 -10.78 22.52 -20.61
N PHE A 558 -9.77 22.26 -19.78
CA PHE A 558 -9.71 22.84 -18.43
C PHE A 558 -9.66 24.37 -18.46
N LEU A 559 -8.95 24.96 -19.43
CA LEU A 559 -8.91 26.41 -19.61
C LEU A 559 -10.28 26.98 -20.02
N LEU A 560 -11.00 26.31 -20.94
CA LEU A 560 -12.38 26.69 -21.29
C LEU A 560 -13.33 26.56 -20.10
N TYR A 561 -13.26 25.45 -19.36
CA TYR A 561 -14.04 25.23 -18.15
C TYR A 561 -13.83 26.34 -17.12
N LYS A 562 -12.56 26.67 -16.82
CA LYS A 562 -12.19 27.74 -15.90
C LYS A 562 -12.81 29.07 -16.33
N LYS A 563 -12.72 29.41 -17.62
CA LYS A 563 -13.28 30.63 -18.21
C LYS A 563 -14.80 30.73 -18.09
N HIS A 564 -15.52 29.62 -18.23
CA HIS A 564 -16.99 29.62 -18.23
C HIS A 564 -17.60 29.48 -16.82
N ASN A 565 -16.92 28.76 -15.91
CA ASN A 565 -17.55 28.28 -14.67
C ASN A 565 -16.94 28.87 -13.39
N SER A 566 -15.66 29.28 -13.38
CA SER A 566 -15.02 29.78 -12.16
C SER A 566 -15.48 31.22 -11.83
N ARG A 567 -16.48 31.35 -10.95
CA ARG A 567 -17.10 32.64 -10.57
C ARG A 567 -16.66 33.19 -9.21
N HIS A 568 -15.99 32.40 -8.38
CA HIS A 568 -15.53 32.80 -7.04
C HIS A 568 -14.18 32.16 -6.68
N GLN A 569 -13.48 32.75 -5.71
CA GLN A 569 -12.08 32.45 -5.36
C GLN A 569 -11.81 30.96 -5.15
N GLY A 570 -12.61 30.27 -4.34
CA GLY A 570 -12.40 28.83 -4.07
C GLY A 570 -12.54 27.92 -5.30
N MET A 571 -13.39 28.27 -6.27
CA MET A 571 -13.52 27.51 -7.52
C MET A 571 -12.36 27.80 -8.48
N ASN A 572 -11.84 29.03 -8.46
CA ASN A 572 -10.65 29.39 -9.22
C ASN A 572 -9.41 28.64 -8.70
N THR A 573 -9.25 28.53 -7.37
CA THR A 573 -8.14 27.75 -6.76
C THR A 573 -8.19 26.29 -7.19
N ARG A 574 -9.36 25.63 -7.12
CA ARG A 574 -9.51 24.23 -7.56
C ARG A 574 -9.19 24.04 -9.03
N SER A 575 -9.70 24.90 -9.90
CA SER A 575 -9.38 24.86 -11.33
C SER A 575 -7.89 25.06 -11.59
N ARG A 576 -7.20 25.93 -10.84
CA ARG A 576 -5.74 26.13 -10.94
C ARG A 576 -4.97 24.87 -10.55
N THR A 577 -5.37 24.19 -9.47
CA THR A 577 -4.73 22.94 -9.05
C THR A 577 -4.87 21.84 -10.11
N ILE A 578 -6.05 21.70 -10.73
CA ILE A 578 -6.29 20.72 -11.81
C ILE A 578 -5.41 21.04 -13.04
N VAL A 579 -5.34 22.31 -13.44
CA VAL A 579 -4.48 22.74 -14.57
C VAL A 579 -3.01 22.49 -14.26
N ALA A 580 -2.54 22.83 -13.06
CA ALA A 580 -1.15 22.63 -12.64
C ALA A 580 -0.74 21.15 -12.69
N ARG A 581 -1.58 20.25 -12.18
CA ARG A 581 -1.32 18.79 -12.27
C ARG A 581 -1.24 18.29 -13.71
N ASN A 582 -2.11 18.78 -14.58
CA ASN A 582 -2.04 18.45 -16.01
C ASN A 582 -0.76 19.00 -16.66
N GLU A 583 -0.28 20.16 -16.22
CA GLU A 583 0.94 20.79 -16.71
C GLU A 583 2.18 19.96 -16.35
N THR A 584 2.23 19.37 -15.16
CA THR A 584 3.25 18.39 -14.77
C THR A 584 3.25 17.18 -15.70
N LYS A 585 2.07 16.64 -16.08
CA LYS A 585 1.96 15.51 -17.03
C LYS A 585 2.43 15.88 -18.44
N ILE A 586 2.14 17.11 -18.89
CA ILE A 586 2.65 17.63 -20.17
C ILE A 586 4.18 17.67 -20.15
N GLN A 587 4.76 18.19 -19.07
CA GLN A 587 6.19 18.31 -18.91
C GLN A 587 6.85 16.92 -18.96
N LEU A 588 6.37 15.97 -18.16
CA LEU A 588 6.84 14.59 -18.12
C LEU A 588 6.88 13.93 -19.51
N HIS A 589 5.78 14.03 -20.28
CA HIS A 589 5.73 13.42 -21.62
C HIS A 589 6.60 14.17 -22.64
N SER A 590 6.75 15.49 -22.49
CA SER A 590 7.62 16.29 -23.35
C SER A 590 9.10 15.96 -23.13
N GLU A 591 9.52 15.81 -21.88
CA GLU A 591 10.89 15.44 -21.50
C GLU A 591 11.22 14.02 -21.96
N LYS A 592 10.33 13.05 -21.71
CA LYS A 592 10.51 11.68 -22.20
C LYS A 592 10.66 11.61 -23.72
N PHE A 593 9.90 12.43 -24.46
CA PHE A 593 10.05 12.52 -25.92
C PHE A 593 11.41 13.13 -26.31
N GLN A 594 11.81 14.24 -25.67
CA GLN A 594 13.07 14.93 -25.97
C GLN A 594 14.29 14.06 -25.66
N MET A 595 14.32 13.41 -24.49
CA MET A 595 15.39 12.49 -24.10
C MET A 595 15.54 11.33 -25.09
N ALA A 596 14.42 10.70 -25.48
CA ALA A 596 14.43 9.62 -26.45
C ALA A 596 14.88 10.09 -27.85
N TRP A 597 14.44 11.29 -28.26
CA TRP A 597 14.83 11.91 -29.52
C TRP A 597 16.33 12.22 -29.57
N GLU A 598 16.88 12.81 -28.50
CA GLU A 598 18.30 13.13 -28.39
C GLU A 598 19.19 11.88 -28.37
N ALA A 599 18.75 10.82 -27.67
CA ALA A 599 19.44 9.53 -27.70
C ALA A 599 19.51 8.96 -29.13
N ARG A 600 18.40 9.01 -29.88
CA ARG A 600 18.37 8.58 -31.29
C ARG A 600 19.23 9.46 -32.20
N LEU A 601 19.28 10.77 -31.97
CA LEU A 601 20.18 11.68 -32.70
C LEU A 601 21.65 11.33 -32.44
N ARG A 602 22.03 11.03 -31.19
CA ARG A 602 23.38 10.58 -30.82
C ARG A 602 23.74 9.24 -31.45
N ILE A 603 22.80 8.31 -31.53
CA ILE A 603 22.97 7.03 -32.25
C ILE A 603 23.20 7.28 -33.75
N ALA A 604 22.42 8.19 -34.35
CA ALA A 604 22.50 8.57 -35.76
C ALA A 604 23.72 9.43 -36.14
N GLY A 605 24.59 9.79 -35.19
CA GLY A 605 25.77 10.61 -35.46
C GLY A 605 25.45 12.08 -35.76
N GLY A 606 24.33 12.60 -35.25
CA GLY A 606 23.89 13.98 -35.49
C GLY A 606 23.07 14.19 -36.76
N ASP A 607 22.81 13.13 -37.53
CA ASP A 607 21.96 13.20 -38.72
C ASP A 607 20.46 13.15 -38.35
N GLU A 608 19.82 14.32 -38.32
CA GLU A 608 18.39 14.45 -38.00
C GLU A 608 17.49 13.61 -38.93
N SER A 609 17.90 13.38 -40.19
CA SER A 609 17.10 12.62 -41.15
C SER A 609 16.92 11.15 -40.77
N ARG A 610 17.87 10.59 -40.01
CA ARG A 610 17.87 9.19 -39.56
C ARG A 610 17.11 8.97 -38.25
N VAL A 611 16.76 10.03 -37.53
CA VAL A 611 16.00 9.94 -36.28
C VAL A 611 14.56 9.50 -36.54
N GLY A 612 14.00 9.91 -37.68
CA GLY A 612 12.64 9.58 -38.12
C GLY A 612 11.55 10.44 -37.47
N TRP A 613 11.92 11.41 -36.61
CA TRP A 613 11.02 12.30 -35.89
C TRP A 613 11.57 13.73 -35.90
N PRO A 614 10.74 14.78 -36.03
CA PRO A 614 11.19 16.16 -35.85
C PRO A 614 11.56 16.46 -34.39
N LYS A 615 12.47 17.42 -34.18
CA LYS A 615 12.85 17.91 -32.84
C LYS A 615 11.68 18.66 -32.20
N LEU A 616 11.30 18.26 -30.98
CA LEU A 616 10.27 18.95 -30.19
C LEU A 616 10.83 20.19 -29.50
N LYS A 617 10.39 21.38 -29.89
CA LYS A 617 10.77 22.65 -29.23
C LYS A 617 9.72 23.07 -28.19
N LYS A 618 10.11 23.91 -27.23
CA LYS A 618 9.16 24.49 -26.25
C LYS A 618 8.00 25.23 -26.91
N GLU A 619 8.24 25.85 -28.07
CA GLU A 619 7.24 26.55 -28.89
C GLU A 619 6.22 25.60 -29.54
N ASP A 620 6.58 24.31 -29.72
CA ASP A 620 5.69 23.29 -30.29
C ASP A 620 4.67 22.78 -29.26
N ILE A 621 4.98 22.86 -27.96
CA ILE A 621 4.13 22.38 -26.86
C ILE A 621 3.01 23.41 -26.61
N ARG A 622 1.99 23.36 -27.46
CA ARG A 622 0.83 24.26 -27.39
C ARG A 622 -0.46 23.52 -27.68
N CYS A 623 -1.52 23.89 -26.97
CA CYS A 623 -2.87 23.40 -27.22
C CYS A 623 -3.26 23.68 -28.67
N MET A 624 -4.04 22.77 -29.26
CA MET A 624 -4.73 23.04 -30.52
C MET A 624 -5.67 24.23 -30.33
N GLN A 625 -5.50 25.29 -31.13
CA GLN A 625 -6.34 26.49 -31.14
C GLN A 625 -7.08 26.57 -32.47
N ASP A 626 -8.36 26.91 -32.43
CA ASP A 626 -9.12 27.22 -33.64
C ASP A 626 -8.54 28.47 -34.32
N ALA A 627 -8.49 28.48 -35.65
CA ALA A 627 -7.98 29.58 -36.46
C ALA A 627 -8.67 30.93 -36.14
N GLU A 628 -9.94 30.89 -35.73
CA GLU A 628 -10.67 32.07 -35.28
C GLU A 628 -10.21 32.62 -33.91
N GLU A 629 -9.81 31.75 -32.98
CA GLU A 629 -9.35 32.18 -31.66
C GLU A 629 -7.92 32.74 -31.73
N LEU A 630 -7.08 32.15 -32.59
CA LEU A 630 -5.78 32.73 -33.00
C LEU A 630 -5.96 34.14 -33.60
N SER A 631 -6.96 34.32 -34.47
CA SER A 631 -7.30 35.62 -35.06
C SER A 631 -7.79 36.64 -34.01
N ARG A 632 -8.70 36.23 -33.11
CA ARG A 632 -9.24 37.08 -32.03
C ARG A 632 -8.16 37.50 -31.02
N ASN A 633 -7.27 36.59 -30.64
CA ASN A 633 -6.15 36.89 -29.74
C ASN A 633 -5.14 37.81 -30.40
N ALA A 634 -4.83 37.60 -31.69
CA ALA A 634 -3.98 38.51 -32.48
C ALA A 634 -4.57 39.92 -32.58
N GLU A 635 -5.90 40.04 -32.74
CA GLU A 635 -6.56 41.35 -32.77
C GLU A 635 -6.54 42.04 -31.40
N LYS A 636 -6.78 41.29 -30.30
CA LYS A 636 -6.62 41.81 -28.94
C LYS A 636 -5.21 42.31 -28.67
N GLN A 637 -4.19 41.55 -29.08
CA GLN A 637 -2.78 41.91 -28.86
C GLN A 637 -2.36 43.11 -29.70
N ARG A 638 -2.87 43.24 -30.94
CA ARG A 638 -2.73 44.47 -31.75
C ARG A 638 -3.35 45.69 -31.06
N ARG A 639 -4.56 45.55 -30.50
CA ARG A 639 -5.22 46.63 -29.75
C ARG A 639 -4.47 46.99 -28.48
N ALA A 640 -3.91 46.00 -27.76
CA ALA A 640 -3.12 46.22 -26.55
C ALA A 640 -1.79 46.93 -26.87
N ASN A 641 -1.05 46.47 -27.89
CA ASN A 641 0.19 47.13 -28.33
C ASN A 641 -0.08 48.54 -28.86
N ALA A 642 -1.17 48.76 -29.60
CA ALA A 642 -1.55 50.10 -30.05
C ALA A 642 -1.90 51.03 -28.87
N ARG A 643 -2.53 50.51 -27.80
CA ARG A 643 -2.77 51.28 -26.57
C ARG A 643 -1.49 51.57 -25.81
N ARG A 644 -0.55 50.61 -25.74
CA ARG A 644 0.75 50.78 -25.10
C ARG A 644 1.60 51.82 -25.83
N MET A 645 1.67 51.73 -27.16
CA MET A 645 2.37 52.71 -27.99
C MET A 645 1.79 54.12 -27.83
N ARG A 646 0.45 54.25 -27.75
CA ARG A 646 -0.20 55.55 -27.49
C ARG A 646 0.13 56.11 -26.11
N ARG A 647 0.13 55.27 -25.07
CA ARG A 647 0.54 55.69 -23.71
C ARG A 647 2.02 56.07 -23.67
N GLU A 648 2.89 55.31 -24.32
CA GLU A 648 4.32 55.63 -24.46
C GLU A 648 4.53 56.94 -25.26
N GLU A 649 3.65 57.26 -26.21
CA GLU A 649 3.61 58.54 -26.93
C GLU A 649 3.14 59.70 -26.04
N GLU A 650 2.04 59.53 -25.30
CA GLU A 650 1.51 60.53 -24.36
C GLU A 650 2.51 60.82 -23.22
N HIS A 651 3.15 59.79 -22.65
CA HIS A 651 4.20 59.96 -21.63
C HIS A 651 5.45 60.67 -22.16
N ARG A 652 5.73 60.56 -23.47
CA ARG A 652 6.86 61.23 -24.14
C ARG A 652 6.55 62.71 -24.47
N GLU A 653 5.29 63.07 -24.66
CA GLU A 653 4.86 64.47 -24.80
C GLU A 653 4.78 65.22 -23.45
N ASP A 654 4.40 64.54 -22.36
CA ASP A 654 4.23 65.18 -21.03
C ASP A 654 5.50 65.20 -20.15
N GLY A 655 6.63 64.65 -20.60
CA GLY A 655 7.92 64.73 -19.90
C GLY A 655 7.99 63.98 -18.56
N LEU A 656 7.08 63.03 -18.31
CA LEU A 656 7.09 62.17 -17.13
C LEU A 656 7.87 60.87 -17.38
N LEU A 657 8.71 60.48 -16.41
CA LEU A 657 9.40 59.19 -16.43
C LEU A 657 8.39 58.03 -16.38
N PRO A 658 8.65 56.89 -17.05
CA PRO A 658 7.72 55.77 -17.07
C PRO A 658 7.56 55.20 -15.65
N VAL A 659 6.34 55.16 -15.14
CA VAL A 659 6.00 54.34 -13.97
C VAL A 659 5.86 52.91 -14.48
N VAL A 660 6.68 52.00 -13.96
CA VAL A 660 6.49 50.57 -14.15
C VAL A 660 5.37 50.18 -13.19
N ASP A 661 4.16 49.97 -13.72
CA ASP A 661 3.09 49.34 -12.93
C ASP A 661 3.49 47.87 -12.71
N GLU A 662 3.85 47.51 -11.47
CA GLU A 662 4.11 46.14 -11.01
C GLU A 662 2.81 45.32 -10.84
N ASP A 663 1.83 45.49 -11.72
CA ASP A 663 0.70 44.56 -11.84
C ASP A 663 1.06 43.46 -12.85
N GLU A 664 2.09 42.68 -12.51
CA GLU A 664 2.62 41.57 -13.32
C GLU A 664 1.84 40.25 -13.14
N ASP A 665 0.62 40.28 -12.57
CA ASP A 665 -0.11 39.06 -12.22
C ASP A 665 -1.30 38.70 -13.15
N ASP A 666 -1.57 39.48 -14.21
CA ASP A 666 -2.72 39.22 -15.10
C ASP A 666 -2.38 39.06 -16.61
N VAL A 667 -1.11 38.80 -16.96
CA VAL A 667 -0.69 38.50 -18.34
C VAL A 667 0.14 37.21 -18.42
N MET A 668 -0.48 36.07 -18.13
CA MET A 668 -0.04 34.76 -18.63
C MET A 668 -0.76 34.40 -19.95
N VAL A 669 -0.91 35.38 -20.84
CA VAL A 669 -1.36 35.17 -22.23
C VAL A 669 -0.24 35.63 -23.17
N THR A 670 0.56 34.66 -23.59
CA THR A 670 1.34 34.62 -24.84
C THR A 670 2.25 35.83 -25.14
N ARG A 671 3.50 35.79 -24.62
CA ARG A 671 4.65 36.39 -25.31
C ARG A 671 4.98 35.50 -26.52
N GLY A 672 4.49 35.86 -27.72
CA GLY A 672 4.85 35.17 -28.95
C GLY A 672 4.88 36.13 -30.15
N GLY A 673 6.02 36.16 -30.85
CA GLY A 673 6.24 36.97 -32.06
C GLY A 673 5.48 36.44 -33.29
N GLU A 674 5.61 37.13 -34.42
CA GLU A 674 4.81 36.97 -35.65
C GLU A 674 4.77 35.55 -36.28
N ASN A 675 5.62 34.62 -35.84
CA ASN A 675 5.67 33.21 -36.31
C ASN A 675 4.54 32.32 -35.74
N MET A 676 3.63 32.86 -34.93
CA MET A 676 2.64 32.12 -34.14
C MET A 676 1.33 31.79 -34.90
N ARG A 677 1.31 31.84 -36.25
CA ARG A 677 0.10 31.61 -37.07
C ARG A 677 -0.04 30.20 -37.66
N GLU A 678 1.00 29.36 -37.57
CA GLU A 678 1.00 28.00 -38.13
C GLU A 678 0.69 26.97 -37.03
N ILE A 679 -0.04 25.90 -37.37
CA ILE A 679 -0.33 24.76 -36.48
C ILE A 679 1.00 24.04 -36.18
N SER A 680 1.28 23.68 -34.92
CA SER A 680 2.54 22.97 -34.60
C SER A 680 2.62 21.64 -35.33
N TRP A 681 3.82 21.25 -35.74
CA TRP A 681 4.07 19.98 -36.42
C TRP A 681 3.65 18.78 -35.59
N ILE A 682 3.62 18.92 -34.25
CA ILE A 682 3.10 17.87 -33.37
C ILE A 682 1.65 17.55 -33.70
N TRP A 683 0.93 18.36 -34.46
CA TRP A 683 -0.43 18.11 -34.93
C TRP A 683 -0.53 17.79 -36.42
N THR A 684 0.58 17.70 -37.18
CA THR A 684 0.55 17.57 -38.65
C THR A 684 1.37 16.40 -39.23
N LEU A 685 2.23 15.74 -38.46
CA LEU A 685 2.99 14.58 -38.93
C LEU A 685 2.07 13.36 -39.13
N ALA A 686 2.09 12.77 -40.35
CA ALA A 686 1.33 11.61 -40.86
C ALA A 686 0.12 11.89 -41.79
N GLY A 687 0.09 13.03 -42.52
CA GLY A 687 -0.99 13.29 -43.50
C GLY A 687 -2.38 13.42 -42.87
N THR A 688 -2.40 13.53 -41.55
CA THR A 688 -3.56 13.66 -40.68
C THR A 688 -3.28 14.94 -39.89
N ALA A 689 -3.84 16.06 -40.35
CA ALA A 689 -4.00 17.20 -39.46
C ALA A 689 -4.80 16.69 -38.26
N GLY A 690 -4.30 16.84 -37.03
CA GLY A 690 -4.89 16.32 -35.79
C GLY A 690 -6.41 16.27 -35.90
N THR A 691 -6.91 15.09 -36.26
CA THR A 691 -8.26 14.94 -36.78
C THR A 691 -9.22 15.16 -35.63
N ASP A 692 -10.46 15.58 -35.92
CA ASP A 692 -11.53 15.60 -34.92
C ASP A 692 -11.62 14.25 -34.17
N GLU A 693 -11.21 13.16 -34.84
CA GLU A 693 -11.09 11.81 -34.27
C GLU A 693 -10.07 11.69 -33.12
N GLU A 694 -8.87 12.30 -33.19
CA GLU A 694 -7.89 12.24 -32.08
C GLU A 694 -8.37 13.02 -30.85
N LEU A 695 -8.99 14.18 -31.08
CA LEU A 695 -9.63 14.97 -30.03
C LEU A 695 -10.83 14.22 -29.44
N GLU A 696 -11.65 13.59 -30.27
CA GLU A 696 -12.77 12.77 -29.82
C GLU A 696 -12.28 11.58 -28.99
N ASP A 697 -11.19 10.91 -29.39
CA ASP A 697 -10.62 9.77 -28.65
C ASP A 697 -10.03 10.21 -27.29
N ALA A 698 -9.37 11.37 -27.24
CA ALA A 698 -8.91 12.00 -25.99
C ALA A 698 -10.07 12.32 -25.04
N LEU A 699 -11.11 12.98 -25.55
CA LEU A 699 -12.31 13.33 -24.77
C LEU A 699 -13.07 12.10 -24.31
N ARG A 700 -13.17 11.07 -25.16
CA ARG A 700 -13.76 9.77 -24.84
C ARG A 700 -13.06 9.12 -23.66
N ILE A 701 -11.71 9.09 -23.65
CA ILE A 701 -10.93 8.47 -22.56
C ILE A 701 -11.18 9.20 -21.24
N GLU A 702 -11.07 10.52 -21.23
CA GLU A 702 -11.28 11.29 -20.00
C GLU A 702 -12.73 11.25 -19.54
N TRP A 703 -13.69 11.25 -20.47
CA TRP A 703 -15.10 11.08 -20.14
C TRP A 703 -15.34 9.70 -19.54
N ALA A 704 -14.77 8.63 -20.11
CA ALA A 704 -14.88 7.28 -19.59
C ALA A 704 -14.28 7.16 -18.18
N LYS A 705 -13.09 7.72 -17.94
CA LYS A 705 -12.46 7.76 -16.61
C LYS A 705 -13.29 8.56 -15.60
N ALA A 706 -13.78 9.74 -16.00
CA ALA A 706 -14.64 10.56 -15.15
C ALA A 706 -15.96 9.84 -14.81
N TRP A 707 -16.53 9.13 -15.79
CA TRP A 707 -17.73 8.32 -15.59
C TRP A 707 -17.49 7.17 -14.60
N ALA A 708 -16.38 6.43 -14.80
CA ALA A 708 -15.96 5.37 -13.90
C ALA A 708 -15.75 5.91 -12.49
N ARG A 709 -15.03 7.02 -12.30
CA ARG A 709 -14.82 7.67 -11.00
C ARG A 709 -16.14 8.06 -10.32
N SER A 710 -17.07 8.68 -11.06
CA SER A 710 -18.38 9.06 -10.52
C SER A 710 -19.19 7.84 -10.04
N ARG A 711 -19.15 6.73 -10.80
CA ARG A 711 -19.75 5.45 -10.43
C ARG A 711 -19.06 4.84 -9.20
N ARG A 712 -17.73 4.81 -9.16
CA ARG A 712 -16.94 4.29 -8.02
C ARG A 712 -17.21 5.05 -6.73
N TRP A 713 -17.31 6.38 -6.76
CA TRP A 713 -17.69 7.15 -5.56
C TRP A 713 -19.14 6.89 -5.13
N THR A 714 -20.04 6.65 -6.08
CA THR A 714 -21.42 6.25 -5.76
C THR A 714 -21.48 4.87 -5.13
N GLU A 715 -20.71 3.92 -5.65
CA GLU A 715 -20.54 2.60 -5.05
C GLU A 715 -19.88 2.67 -3.67
N GLU A 716 -18.87 3.53 -3.49
CA GLU A 716 -18.17 3.71 -2.21
C GLU A 716 -19.10 4.18 -1.10
N VAL A 717 -19.97 5.16 -1.37
CA VAL A 717 -20.97 5.61 -0.39
C VAL A 717 -21.90 4.45 -0.01
N ARG A 718 -22.38 3.68 -1.00
CA ARG A 718 -23.27 2.54 -0.75
C ARG A 718 -22.57 1.39 0.00
N LEU A 719 -21.31 1.11 -0.34
CA LEU A 719 -20.46 0.15 0.37
C LEU A 719 -20.30 0.57 1.83
N LEU A 720 -19.91 1.81 2.09
CA LEU A 720 -19.73 2.32 3.45
C LEU A 720 -21.03 2.31 4.25
N GLU A 721 -22.18 2.62 3.64
CA GLU A 721 -23.49 2.53 4.29
C GLU A 721 -23.85 1.09 4.68
N GLU A 722 -23.57 0.13 3.81
CA GLU A 722 -23.79 -1.29 4.08
C GLU A 722 -22.77 -1.85 5.10
N GLU A 723 -21.52 -1.40 5.06
CA GLU A 723 -20.48 -1.71 6.04
C GLU A 723 -20.90 -1.22 7.44
N TRP A 724 -21.43 0.00 7.51
CA TRP A 724 -22.04 0.57 8.70
C TRP A 724 -23.21 -0.26 9.22
N ARG A 725 -24.09 -0.76 8.34
CA ARG A 725 -25.22 -1.62 8.72
C ARG A 725 -24.76 -2.94 9.32
N ARG A 726 -23.68 -3.54 8.78
CA ARG A 726 -23.15 -4.85 9.22
C ARG A 726 -22.51 -4.82 10.59
N LEU A 727 -21.85 -3.72 10.93
CA LEU A 727 -21.04 -3.60 12.15
C LEU A 727 -21.80 -3.94 13.45
N PRO A 728 -22.94 -3.29 13.78
CA PRO A 728 -23.68 -3.60 15.00
C PRO A 728 -24.29 -5.00 14.96
N VAL A 729 -24.66 -5.52 13.79
CA VAL A 729 -25.19 -6.89 13.63
C VAL A 729 -24.15 -7.93 14.04
N THR A 730 -22.90 -7.76 13.60
CA THR A 730 -21.80 -8.66 13.98
C THR A 730 -21.48 -8.57 15.46
N TYR A 731 -21.49 -7.37 16.06
CA TYR A 731 -21.28 -7.24 17.50
C TYR A 731 -22.40 -7.90 18.31
N ALA A 732 -23.66 -7.72 17.93
CA ALA A 732 -24.79 -8.40 18.57
C ALA A 732 -24.73 -9.93 18.40
N TYR A 733 -24.20 -10.42 17.28
CA TYR A 733 -23.93 -11.84 17.09
C TYR A 733 -22.83 -12.34 18.06
N ARG A 734 -21.71 -11.62 18.18
CA ARG A 734 -20.63 -11.97 19.12
C ARG A 734 -21.08 -11.91 20.58
N GLU A 735 -21.91 -10.93 20.94
CA GLU A 735 -22.56 -10.86 22.25
C GLU A 735 -23.33 -12.14 22.56
N ARG A 736 -24.21 -12.57 21.64
CA ARG A 736 -25.01 -13.80 21.79
C ARG A 736 -24.12 -15.02 21.93
N GLN A 737 -23.08 -15.16 21.11
CA GLN A 737 -22.13 -16.27 21.24
C GLN A 737 -21.51 -16.37 22.65
N TRP A 738 -21.17 -15.25 23.28
CA TRP A 738 -20.66 -15.25 24.64
C TRP A 738 -21.73 -15.60 25.69
N LEU A 739 -22.96 -15.15 25.51
CA LEU A 739 -24.07 -15.54 26.38
C LEU A 739 -24.36 -17.04 26.28
N ASP A 740 -24.40 -17.58 25.06
CA ASP A 740 -24.63 -19.00 24.81
C ASP A 740 -23.54 -19.87 25.45
N ARG A 741 -22.28 -19.42 25.40
CA ARG A 741 -21.17 -20.07 26.13
C ARG A 741 -21.38 -20.09 27.63
N ALA A 742 -21.96 -19.03 28.21
CA ALA A 742 -22.27 -19.01 29.64
C ALA A 742 -23.38 -20.02 30.00
N VAL A 743 -24.39 -20.14 29.14
CA VAL A 743 -25.52 -21.08 29.32
C VAL A 743 -25.11 -22.53 29.11
N ALA A 744 -24.22 -22.80 28.16
CA ALA A 744 -23.79 -24.14 27.80
C ALA A 744 -22.80 -24.79 28.80
N LEU A 745 -22.41 -24.09 29.86
CA LEU A 745 -21.48 -24.62 30.86
C LEU A 745 -22.10 -25.79 31.63
N PRO A 746 -21.41 -26.94 31.74
CA PRO A 746 -21.90 -28.10 32.48
C PRO A 746 -21.71 -27.88 34.00
N VAL A 747 -22.57 -27.05 34.59
CA VAL A 747 -22.58 -26.78 36.03
C VAL A 747 -22.81 -28.09 36.79
N GLY A 748 -21.86 -28.47 37.64
CA GLY A 748 -21.86 -29.73 38.39
C GLY A 748 -20.80 -30.75 37.93
N VAL A 749 -20.28 -30.64 36.70
CA VAL A 749 -19.08 -31.38 36.25
C VAL A 749 -17.82 -30.57 36.57
N ILE A 750 -17.90 -29.25 36.41
CA ILE A 750 -16.85 -28.29 36.74
C ILE A 750 -17.09 -27.80 38.18
N PRO A 751 -16.05 -27.65 39.02
CA PRO A 751 -16.17 -27.05 40.35
C PRO A 751 -16.94 -25.72 40.32
N PHE A 752 -17.80 -25.50 41.32
CA PHE A 752 -18.71 -24.36 41.33
C PHE A 752 -17.99 -23.00 41.19
N GLU A 753 -16.86 -22.82 41.89
CA GLU A 753 -16.08 -21.57 41.84
C GLU A 753 -15.50 -21.30 40.44
N GLU A 754 -15.04 -22.35 39.76
CA GLU A 754 -14.52 -22.28 38.39
C GLU A 754 -15.65 -21.94 37.41
N ALA A 755 -16.80 -22.65 37.51
CA ALA A 755 -17.97 -22.40 36.70
C ALA A 755 -18.49 -20.96 36.87
N GLN A 756 -18.51 -20.45 38.11
CA GLN A 756 -18.89 -19.06 38.38
C GLN A 756 -17.95 -18.06 37.71
N GLY A 757 -16.63 -18.30 37.74
CA GLY A 757 -15.64 -17.47 37.05
C GLY A 757 -15.81 -17.49 35.53
N MET A 758 -16.08 -18.66 34.96
CA MET A 758 -16.36 -18.83 33.53
C MET A 758 -17.61 -18.08 33.07
N VAL A 759 -18.72 -18.16 33.83
CA VAL A 759 -19.95 -17.40 33.57
C VAL A 759 -19.67 -15.90 33.64
N ALA A 760 -18.98 -15.44 34.68
CA ALA A 760 -18.66 -14.01 34.85
C ALA A 760 -17.79 -13.47 33.70
N TYR A 761 -16.82 -14.25 33.23
CA TYR A 761 -15.97 -13.87 32.11
C TYR A 761 -16.75 -13.77 30.80
N ALA A 762 -17.63 -14.75 30.54
CA ALA A 762 -18.49 -14.74 29.37
C ALA A 762 -19.47 -13.55 29.39
N ALA A 763 -20.08 -13.26 30.54
CA ALA A 763 -20.95 -12.09 30.72
C ALA A 763 -20.21 -10.77 30.50
N LYS A 764 -18.96 -10.64 30.98
CA LYS A 764 -18.10 -9.47 30.75
C LYS A 764 -17.83 -9.24 29.26
N HIS A 765 -17.58 -10.30 28.49
CA HIS A 765 -17.39 -10.18 27.04
C HIS A 765 -18.67 -9.88 26.28
N ALA A 766 -19.80 -10.47 26.68
CA ALA A 766 -21.10 -10.12 26.13
C ALA A 766 -21.37 -8.62 26.33
N GLN A 767 -21.12 -8.09 27.54
CA GLN A 767 -21.27 -6.67 27.83
C GLN A 767 -20.31 -5.80 27.00
N LEU A 768 -19.07 -6.24 26.78
CA LEU A 768 -18.12 -5.54 25.92
C LEU A 768 -18.65 -5.38 24.49
N TYR A 769 -19.14 -6.46 23.88
CA TYR A 769 -19.72 -6.39 22.53
C TYR A 769 -21.01 -5.57 22.49
N ARG A 770 -21.83 -5.62 23.54
CA ARG A 770 -23.00 -4.75 23.68
C ARG A 770 -22.61 -3.27 23.70
N LYS A 771 -21.57 -2.90 24.46
CA LYS A 771 -21.02 -1.53 24.49
C LYS A 771 -20.50 -1.12 23.10
N LEU A 772 -19.78 -2.00 22.40
CA LEU A 772 -19.30 -1.74 21.04
C LEU A 772 -20.44 -1.53 20.04
N ALA A 773 -21.52 -2.31 20.14
CA ALA A 773 -22.71 -2.15 19.30
C ALA A 773 -23.42 -0.82 19.56
N ALA A 774 -23.61 -0.46 20.83
CA ALA A 774 -24.21 0.82 21.21
C ALA A 774 -23.35 2.00 20.73
N TRP A 775 -22.04 1.93 20.90
CA TRP A 775 -21.13 2.97 20.46
C TRP A 775 -21.06 3.10 18.93
N ALA A 776 -21.13 1.98 18.20
CA ALA A 776 -21.27 2.03 16.74
C ALA A 776 -22.54 2.81 16.37
N GLU A 777 -23.68 2.48 16.96
CA GLU A 777 -24.95 3.15 16.66
C GLU A 777 -24.94 4.64 17.03
N GLU A 778 -24.39 5.00 18.20
CA GLU A 778 -24.22 6.40 18.62
C GLU A 778 -23.31 7.17 17.65
N THR A 779 -22.22 6.56 17.21
CA THR A 779 -21.27 7.14 16.27
C THR A 779 -21.90 7.37 14.89
N ARG A 780 -22.90 6.56 14.52
CA ARG A 780 -23.70 6.66 13.30
C ARG A 780 -24.62 7.88 13.33
N THR A 781 -25.41 8.04 14.40
CA THR A 781 -26.43 9.10 14.50
C THR A 781 -25.92 10.40 15.11
N GLY A 782 -24.77 10.35 15.79
CA GLY A 782 -24.21 11.50 16.50
C GLY A 782 -23.83 12.64 15.56
N GLU A 783 -23.98 13.87 16.06
CA GLU A 783 -23.61 15.09 15.35
C GLU A 783 -22.14 15.08 14.93
N LYS A 784 -21.85 15.78 13.83
CA LYS A 784 -20.48 15.94 13.35
C LYS A 784 -19.74 16.84 14.34
N LEU A 785 -18.64 16.36 14.92
CA LEU A 785 -17.79 17.21 15.76
C LEU A 785 -17.21 18.33 14.88
N GLN A 786 -17.15 19.54 15.44
CA GLN A 786 -16.54 20.70 14.78
C GLN A 786 -15.06 20.42 14.46
N ALA A 787 -14.54 21.05 13.40
CA ALA A 787 -13.15 20.97 13.01
C ALA A 787 -12.22 21.30 14.21
N GLY A 788 -11.15 20.52 14.39
CA GLY A 788 -10.23 20.62 15.53
C GLY A 788 -10.60 19.76 16.75
N LYS A 789 -11.79 19.15 16.80
CA LYS A 789 -12.17 18.23 17.91
C LYS A 789 -12.03 16.77 17.48
N LYS A 790 -11.03 16.06 18.01
CA LYS A 790 -10.92 14.59 17.86
C LYS A 790 -12.17 13.93 18.51
N ARG A 791 -12.81 12.98 17.82
CA ARG A 791 -13.80 12.11 18.48
C ARG A 791 -13.08 11.41 19.63
N ARG A 792 -13.65 11.44 20.84
CA ARG A 792 -13.09 10.70 21.98
C ARG A 792 -12.83 9.28 21.49
N VAL A 793 -11.56 8.86 21.52
CA VAL A 793 -11.22 7.44 21.39
C VAL A 793 -12.04 6.73 22.46
N PHE A 794 -12.74 5.66 22.10
CA PHE A 794 -13.51 4.87 23.05
C PHE A 794 -12.57 4.48 24.19
N GLN A 795 -12.72 5.15 25.33
CA GLN A 795 -12.16 4.70 26.59
C GLN A 795 -13.19 3.74 27.16
N PRO A 796 -12.95 2.42 27.13
CA PRO A 796 -13.83 1.50 27.85
C PRO A 796 -13.84 1.93 29.31
N SER A 797 -14.97 2.48 29.79
CA SER A 797 -15.20 2.57 31.22
C SER A 797 -15.18 1.13 31.74
N TRP A 798 -14.12 0.79 32.46
CA TRP A 798 -14.14 -0.33 33.38
C TRP A 798 -15.01 0.09 34.55
N ASP A 799 -16.32 0.23 34.34
CA ASP A 799 -17.25 0.33 35.45
C ASP A 799 -17.15 -1.00 36.19
N PRO A 800 -16.62 -1.03 37.42
CA PRO A 800 -16.64 -2.23 38.22
C PRO A 800 -18.11 -2.57 38.41
N ILE A 801 -18.49 -3.80 38.06
CA ILE A 801 -19.82 -4.32 38.35
C ILE A 801 -19.95 -4.35 39.89
N ILE A 802 -20.61 -3.31 40.42
CA ILE A 802 -21.14 -3.10 41.78
C ILE A 802 -20.18 -2.42 42.79
N GLY A 803 -20.50 -1.15 43.06
CA GLY A 803 -20.73 -0.57 44.39
C GLY A 803 -19.58 -0.47 45.38
N THR A 804 -18.91 0.68 45.43
CA THR A 804 -18.40 1.26 46.68
C THR A 804 -18.59 2.77 46.64
N GLU A 805 -19.34 3.23 47.64
CA GLU A 805 -19.50 4.56 48.25
C GLU A 805 -18.91 5.81 47.56
N GLU A 806 -19.78 6.82 47.50
CA GLU A 806 -19.49 8.22 47.23
C GLU A 806 -18.15 8.65 47.84
N ASN A 807 -17.31 9.24 47.00
CA ASN A 807 -16.37 10.24 47.47
C ASN A 807 -16.42 11.42 46.49
N ASP A 808 -17.11 12.46 46.93
CA ASP A 808 -17.06 13.78 46.34
C ASP A 808 -15.63 14.34 46.33
N ALA A 809 -15.43 15.29 45.42
CA ALA A 809 -14.31 16.22 45.28
C ALA A 809 -13.08 15.71 44.49
N ALA A 810 -13.01 16.12 43.22
CA ALA A 810 -12.27 17.34 42.84
C ALA A 810 -12.47 17.63 41.35
N ALA A 811 -13.22 18.69 41.05
CA ALA A 811 -13.21 19.33 39.75
C ALA A 811 -11.85 20.03 39.58
N GLY A 812 -10.92 19.36 38.90
CA GLY A 812 -9.68 19.95 38.39
C GLY A 812 -9.88 20.30 36.92
N SER A 813 -10.18 21.57 36.64
CA SER A 813 -10.06 22.16 35.32
C SER A 813 -8.58 22.28 34.95
N GLY A 814 -8.03 21.22 34.35
CA GLY A 814 -6.75 21.26 33.65
C GLY A 814 -7.04 21.15 32.17
N ALA A 815 -7.27 22.29 31.51
CA ALA A 815 -7.05 22.40 30.08
C ALA A 815 -5.54 22.51 29.91
N GLU A 816 -4.89 21.37 29.69
CA GLU A 816 -3.54 21.35 29.14
C GLU A 816 -3.71 21.25 27.62
N ASP A 817 -3.43 22.39 26.98
CA ASP A 817 -3.22 22.50 25.54
C ASP A 817 -1.93 21.75 25.21
N ASP A 818 -2.05 20.45 24.95
CA ASP A 818 -0.99 19.68 24.32
C ASP A 818 -1.08 19.89 22.80
N ASP A 819 -0.30 20.84 22.31
CA ASP A 819 0.07 21.03 20.91
C ASP A 819 0.97 19.88 20.44
N ASP A 820 0.44 18.65 20.41
CA ASP A 820 1.02 17.58 19.61
C ASP A 820 0.34 17.61 18.22
N ALA A 821 0.98 18.38 17.35
CA ALA A 821 0.78 18.37 15.91
C ALA A 821 1.19 16.99 15.36
N ASP A 822 0.29 16.02 15.49
CA ASP A 822 0.41 14.75 14.78
C ASP A 822 0.03 14.95 13.30
N ASP A 823 1.07 14.75 12.49
CA ASP A 823 1.26 14.86 11.05
C ASP A 823 0.41 13.83 10.26
N ASP A 824 -0.92 13.84 10.44
CA ASP A 824 -1.87 13.04 9.65
C ASP A 824 -2.44 13.82 8.44
N GLU A 825 -1.96 15.05 8.17
CA GLU A 825 -2.21 15.82 6.94
C GLU A 825 -1.01 15.75 5.99
N ARG A 826 -0.55 14.53 5.65
CA ARG A 826 0.23 14.30 4.44
C ARG A 826 -0.46 13.28 3.54
N GLY A 827 -1.07 13.82 2.48
CA GLY A 827 -1.12 13.13 1.19
C GLY A 827 -2.32 12.24 0.88
N ASP A 828 -3.55 12.71 1.05
CA ASP A 828 -4.60 12.35 0.08
C ASP A 828 -4.30 13.08 -1.24
N ILE A 829 -3.20 12.67 -1.90
CA ILE A 829 -2.93 12.99 -3.29
C ILE A 829 -3.69 11.95 -4.10
N GLU A 830 -4.67 12.44 -4.86
CA GLU A 830 -5.28 11.75 -5.99
C GLU A 830 -4.17 11.16 -6.88
N SER A 831 -3.84 9.89 -6.67
CA SER A 831 -2.93 9.12 -7.52
C SER A 831 -3.68 8.71 -8.79
N ASP A 832 -3.99 9.71 -9.62
CA ASP A 832 -4.41 9.52 -11.00
C ASP A 832 -3.17 9.18 -11.85
N GLU A 833 -3.02 7.89 -12.12
CA GLU A 833 -2.16 7.32 -13.17
C GLU A 833 -0.65 7.49 -12.96
N GLU A 834 -0.12 6.70 -12.03
CA GLU A 834 1.27 6.27 -12.06
C GLU A 834 1.31 4.74 -11.97
N LEU A 835 1.11 4.12 -13.13
CA LEU A 835 1.37 2.71 -13.35
C LEU A 835 2.18 2.61 -14.64
N LEU A 836 3.39 3.15 -14.55
CA LEU A 836 4.54 2.78 -15.38
C LEU A 836 5.87 3.20 -14.71
N MET A 837 5.95 3.29 -13.38
CA MET A 837 7.21 3.47 -12.65
C MET A 837 7.09 2.74 -11.32
N GLY A 838 7.80 1.61 -11.20
CA GLY A 838 7.93 0.91 -9.93
C GLY A 838 9.01 1.59 -9.10
N GLY A 839 8.61 2.22 -8.00
CA GLY A 839 9.49 2.76 -6.98
C GLY A 839 9.50 1.85 -5.76
N GLU A 840 10.65 1.25 -5.50
CA GLU A 840 11.00 0.52 -4.27
C GLU A 840 11.05 1.52 -3.09
N VAL A 841 10.41 1.18 -1.96
CA VAL A 841 10.59 1.91 -0.69
C VAL A 841 11.19 0.95 0.33
N ASP A 842 12.52 0.93 0.39
CA ASP A 842 13.34 0.31 1.44
C ASP A 842 14.49 1.28 1.75
N GLU A 843 15.03 1.38 2.94
CA GLU A 843 14.93 0.63 4.19
C GLU A 843 15.56 1.57 5.22
N ASP A 844 15.03 1.59 6.44
CA ASP A 844 15.89 1.61 7.63
C ASP A 844 15.34 0.61 8.67
#